data_AF-A0A0W0Y4E8-F1
#
_entry.id   AF-A0A0W0Y4E8-F1
#
_cell.length_a   1.000
_cell.length_b   1.000
_cell.length_c   1.000
_cell.angle_alpha   90.00
_cell.angle_beta   90.00
_cell.angle_gamma   90.00
#
_symmetry.space_group_name_H-M   'P 1'
#
loop_
_entity.id
_entity.type
_entity.pdbx_description
1 polymer ?
#
loop_
_entity_poly.entity_id
_entity_poly.type
_entity_poly.pdbx_seq_one_letter_code
_entity_poly.pdbx_strand_id
1 'polypeptide(L)'
;MDVVIVGGGASGIAAAFTLANENHNVTIIEELEHLGGHCFGVKVCDNQGQSWVLDAGVTDFNQDQFHHFKQFIDFFKIPYHPINQSLSIIDEGNNLVFANIDGRVFIRKNCPLDEEFYIKEINRFRTESLEFLLSNPNSEISLGNYLKNQSYSKIFSEEYIYPRATACFQVSNTNPENYRLIPLLQFWQIHGIIGPTGKRMALNDGMFSYTEVFKDWFIKKNSNNQILLNQRVLGIARHGHKISIRASSTSGETISLSFDHVIVSINPYHAISLFEDAKKYEKNLLVNFPWQRATFTIHSDSSIMPTEKAHWGGYNCLYAPEPSTILRPTITFYINKIKNLPAQIPDVFLTLNPFKQIDADKIYQQKFYIHPSMIHSSQISRQYMNEIQGENNTWYCGSYLIPPHVHESAFISGIEVANKLLQSVKSSSDLRNKSNYNPLYFSDFIEKLTVFSGLDPIIFHDIGLISTIESFPANTCIFQQHAPADGMYIIITGEVTIAAQSSMKIVATLGAGEVFGELGILANIPRTATAIAKTDSQVFFIQKNILDAIFNHSNYSAFIFTQRIINYVAQHIEQTCCKFNFTPIINKESGHPKAFNELSSRQKALVESFDIFSCLPEQHKQVYLKKSSFFYYDKKSGIPMAITNQFLLIMIEGEAQIIIEKNNQETMIIKINSGDIINPWFVSDIHMNCFKIIPTKKTFIAAFSPENLDYSKFTELVICIYKKIKIKLAELQNRINEL
;
A
#
# COMPACT_ATOMS: atom_id res chain seq x y z
N MET A 1 -3.65 35.03 10.25
CA MET A 1 -3.60 33.69 10.89
C MET A 1 -2.37 33.63 11.74
N ASP A 2 -2.44 32.90 12.84
CA ASP A 2 -1.31 32.54 13.68
C ASP A 2 -0.93 31.07 13.42
N VAL A 3 0.28 30.83 12.93
CA VAL A 3 0.73 29.51 12.49
C VAL A 3 2.00 29.12 13.23
N VAL A 4 2.00 27.93 13.81
CA VAL A 4 3.21 27.34 14.39
C VAL A 4 3.84 26.33 13.45
N ILE A 5 5.15 26.38 13.32
CA ILE A 5 5.96 25.42 12.59
C ILE A 5 6.82 24.68 13.59
N VAL A 6 6.58 23.37 13.72
CA VAL A 6 7.35 22.48 14.60
C VAL A 6 8.50 21.90 13.79
N GLY A 7 9.73 22.33 14.07
CA GLY A 7 10.94 22.00 13.33
C GLY A 7 11.41 23.13 12.42
N GLY A 8 12.62 23.62 12.67
CA GLY A 8 13.30 24.70 11.97
C GLY A 8 14.25 24.22 10.86
N GLY A 9 14.03 23.02 10.31
CA GLY A 9 14.76 22.50 9.16
C GLY A 9 14.44 23.22 7.85
N ALA A 10 15.04 22.77 6.74
CA ALA A 10 14.85 23.36 5.41
C ALA A 10 13.38 23.50 4.98
N SER A 11 12.56 22.48 5.22
CA SER A 11 11.11 22.51 4.93
C SER A 11 10.35 23.51 5.81
N GLY A 12 10.73 23.63 7.08
CA GLY A 12 10.13 24.58 8.02
C GLY A 12 10.47 26.02 7.64
N ILE A 13 11.73 26.29 7.28
CA ILE A 13 12.18 27.59 6.77
C ILE A 13 11.42 27.95 5.49
N ALA A 14 11.28 27.03 4.54
CA ALA A 14 10.60 27.28 3.28
C ALA A 14 9.10 27.57 3.48
N ALA A 15 8.43 26.85 4.38
CA ALA A 15 7.05 27.12 4.76
C ALA A 15 6.91 28.48 5.45
N ALA A 16 7.79 28.79 6.42
CA ALA A 16 7.81 30.05 7.15
C ALA A 16 8.02 31.25 6.22
N PHE A 17 8.99 31.14 5.30
CA PHE A 17 9.28 32.15 4.28
C PHE A 17 8.07 32.45 3.40
N THR A 18 7.37 31.40 2.97
CA THR A 18 6.16 31.51 2.13
C THR A 18 5.02 32.21 2.88
N LEU A 19 4.71 31.77 4.10
CA LEU A 19 3.65 32.36 4.93
C LEU A 19 3.95 33.80 5.37
N ALA A 20 5.22 34.10 5.71
CA ALA A 20 5.63 35.44 6.10
C ALA A 20 5.56 36.45 4.94
N ASN A 21 5.76 36.01 3.69
CA ASN A 21 5.57 36.87 2.53
C ASN A 21 4.11 37.24 2.28
N GLU A 22 3.17 36.41 2.70
CA GLU A 22 1.72 36.70 2.68
C GLU A 22 1.25 37.41 3.98
N ASN A 23 2.18 37.91 4.81
CA ASN A 23 1.92 38.69 6.03
C ASN A 23 1.14 37.94 7.13
N HIS A 24 1.33 36.63 7.25
CA HIS A 24 0.84 35.86 8.40
C HIS A 24 1.78 35.96 9.60
N ASN A 25 1.26 35.71 10.82
CA ASN A 25 2.07 35.59 12.03
C ASN A 25 2.58 34.16 12.10
N VAL A 26 3.89 33.97 12.19
CA VAL A 26 4.51 32.65 12.15
C VAL A 26 5.47 32.48 13.33
N THR A 27 5.30 31.39 14.07
CA THR A 27 6.23 30.97 15.14
C THR A 27 6.91 29.68 14.74
N ILE A 28 8.25 29.68 14.69
CA ILE A 28 9.05 28.45 14.50
C ILE A 28 9.51 27.98 15.87
N ILE A 29 9.27 26.71 16.20
CA ILE A 29 9.77 26.06 17.42
C ILE A 29 10.80 25.00 17.00
N GLU A 30 12.02 25.13 17.51
CA GLU A 30 13.16 24.29 17.17
C GLU A 30 13.86 23.80 18.45
N GLU A 31 14.12 22.50 18.52
CA GLU A 31 14.79 21.85 19.65
C GLU A 31 16.28 22.20 19.69
N LEU A 32 16.89 22.40 18.53
CA LEU A 32 18.29 22.76 18.40
C LEU A 32 18.55 24.25 18.73
N GLU A 33 19.81 24.56 19.02
CA GLU A 33 20.29 25.94 19.23
C GLU A 33 20.37 26.76 17.94
N HIS A 34 20.06 26.16 16.79
CA HIS A 34 20.17 26.78 15.47
C HIS A 34 19.05 26.27 14.54
N LEU A 35 18.74 27.04 13.50
CA LEU A 35 17.90 26.58 12.39
C LEU A 35 18.71 25.74 11.39
N GLY A 36 18.02 24.98 10.52
CA GLY A 36 18.63 24.24 9.41
C GLY A 36 18.64 22.72 9.57
N GLY A 37 18.43 22.18 10.78
CA GLY A 37 18.41 20.74 11.04
C GLY A 37 19.72 20.06 10.61
N HIS A 38 19.68 19.25 9.55
CA HIS A 38 20.87 18.62 8.96
C HIS A 38 21.85 19.61 8.29
N CYS A 39 21.46 20.86 8.10
CA CYS A 39 22.33 21.91 7.59
C CYS A 39 22.95 22.69 8.78
N PHE A 40 24.16 22.32 9.19
CA PHE A 40 24.84 22.92 10.33
C PHE A 40 26.35 23.02 10.11
N GLY A 41 26.97 23.95 10.84
CA GLY A 41 28.41 24.18 10.83
C GLY A 41 29.09 23.62 12.07
N VAL A 42 30.36 23.22 11.95
CA VAL A 42 31.23 22.83 13.05
C VAL A 42 32.42 23.77 13.16
N LYS A 43 32.78 24.13 14.40
CA LYS A 43 33.91 25.02 14.67
C LYS A 43 35.21 24.22 14.63
N VAL A 44 36.20 24.71 13.87
CA VAL A 44 37.54 24.13 13.74
C VAL A 44 38.57 25.22 13.92
N CYS A 45 39.62 24.97 14.70
CA CYS A 45 40.73 25.90 14.86
C CYS A 45 41.88 25.50 13.94
N ASP A 46 42.50 26.49 13.29
CA ASP A 46 43.76 26.27 12.59
C ASP A 46 44.98 26.28 13.52
N ASN A 47 46.15 26.02 12.95
CA ASN A 47 47.42 25.98 13.68
C ASN A 47 47.82 27.33 14.30
N GLN A 48 47.20 28.44 13.89
CA GLN A 48 47.43 29.78 14.44
C GLN A 48 46.39 30.13 15.52
N GLY A 49 45.46 29.23 15.82
CA GLY A 49 44.38 29.43 16.78
C GLY A 49 43.20 30.23 16.21
N GLN A 50 43.19 30.57 14.92
CA GLN A 50 42.04 31.20 14.29
C GLN A 50 40.93 30.16 14.11
N SER A 51 39.71 30.57 14.43
CA SER A 51 38.52 29.74 14.32
C SER A 51 37.86 29.87 12.96
N TRP A 52 37.43 28.73 12.42
CA TRP A 52 36.67 28.56 11.20
C TRP A 52 35.38 27.80 11.50
N VAL A 53 34.31 28.05 10.74
CA VAL A 53 33.07 27.26 10.82
C VAL A 53 32.85 26.59 9.47
N LEU A 54 32.82 25.26 9.47
CA LEU A 54 32.79 24.45 8.25
C LEU A 54 31.50 23.63 8.17
N ASP A 55 31.04 23.32 6.96
CA ASP A 55 29.87 22.47 6.76
C ASP A 55 30.06 21.08 7.36
N ALA A 56 29.07 20.62 8.12
CA ALA A 56 29.09 19.35 8.84
C ALA A 56 27.88 18.44 8.53
N GLY A 57 27.09 18.80 7.51
CA GLY A 57 25.95 18.02 7.03
C GLY A 57 25.69 18.24 5.54
N VAL A 58 24.76 19.13 5.19
CA VAL A 58 24.55 19.53 3.79
C VAL A 58 25.74 20.38 3.34
N THR A 59 26.47 19.96 2.30
CA THR A 59 27.71 20.61 1.85
C THR A 59 27.55 21.45 0.58
N ASP A 60 26.60 21.09 -0.27
CA ASP A 60 26.50 21.63 -1.61
C ASP A 60 25.13 21.38 -2.24
N PHE A 61 24.89 22.04 -3.37
CA PHE A 61 23.60 22.08 -4.03
C PHE A 61 23.76 22.08 -5.57
N ASN A 62 22.85 21.47 -6.33
CA ASN A 62 22.89 21.51 -7.79
C ASN A 62 22.17 22.75 -8.32
N GLN A 63 22.92 23.65 -8.97
CA GLN A 63 22.40 24.90 -9.52
C GLN A 63 21.23 24.72 -10.48
N ASP A 64 21.25 23.67 -11.30
CA ASP A 64 20.29 23.48 -12.39
C ASP A 64 19.06 22.65 -11.96
N GLN A 65 19.12 21.98 -10.81
CA GLN A 65 18.06 21.07 -10.33
C GLN A 65 17.36 21.59 -9.06
N PHE A 66 18.03 22.45 -8.28
CA PHE A 66 17.47 23.00 -7.04
C PHE A 66 16.83 24.36 -7.29
N HIS A 67 15.71 24.36 -8.00
CA HIS A 67 15.04 25.57 -8.47
C HIS A 67 14.54 26.45 -7.31
N HIS A 68 13.88 25.88 -6.31
CA HIS A 68 13.27 26.63 -5.22
C HIS A 68 14.30 27.10 -4.21
N PHE A 69 15.25 26.22 -3.84
CA PHE A 69 16.36 26.63 -2.99
C PHE A 69 17.20 27.71 -3.68
N LYS A 70 17.45 27.60 -5.00
CA LYS A 70 18.16 28.62 -5.74
C LYS A 70 17.40 29.96 -5.74
N GLN A 71 16.10 29.95 -6.02
CA GLN A 71 15.27 31.17 -5.94
C GLN A 71 15.34 31.83 -4.56
N PHE A 72 15.35 31.03 -3.50
CA PHE A 72 15.48 31.50 -2.13
C PHE A 72 16.82 32.19 -1.88
N ILE A 73 17.95 31.56 -2.23
CA ILE A 73 19.28 32.17 -2.03
C ILE A 73 19.51 33.36 -2.97
N ASP A 74 18.95 33.35 -4.18
CA ASP A 74 19.00 34.47 -5.13
C ASP A 74 18.21 35.68 -4.58
N PHE A 75 17.05 35.46 -3.96
CA PHE A 75 16.26 36.50 -3.30
C PHE A 75 17.08 37.23 -2.22
N PHE A 76 17.84 36.47 -1.43
CA PHE A 76 18.74 37.00 -0.41
C PHE A 76 20.11 37.44 -0.95
N LYS A 77 20.39 37.21 -2.24
CA LYS A 77 21.68 37.49 -2.89
C LYS A 77 22.85 36.81 -2.19
N ILE A 78 22.66 35.59 -1.69
CA ILE A 78 23.69 34.84 -0.99
C ILE A 78 24.69 34.30 -2.03
N PRO A 79 25.99 34.63 -1.93
CA PRO A 79 26.98 34.23 -2.93
C PRO A 79 27.33 32.74 -2.81
N TYR A 80 27.62 32.13 -3.95
CA TYR A 80 27.98 30.73 -4.06
C TYR A 80 29.06 30.48 -5.14
N HIS A 81 29.79 29.37 -5.03
CA HIS A 81 30.92 29.01 -5.89
C HIS A 81 30.88 27.51 -6.28
N PRO A 82 31.51 27.10 -7.39
CA PRO A 82 31.53 25.70 -7.81
C PRO A 82 32.40 24.83 -6.89
N ILE A 83 31.98 23.58 -6.68
CA ILE A 83 32.70 22.63 -5.83
C ILE A 83 33.56 21.64 -6.61
N ASN A 84 34.53 21.03 -5.94
CA ASN A 84 35.24 19.85 -6.44
C ASN A 84 34.37 18.59 -6.31
N GLN A 85 34.19 17.85 -7.41
CA GLN A 85 33.35 16.64 -7.47
C GLN A 85 34.16 15.34 -7.66
N SER A 86 35.45 15.35 -7.32
CA SER A 86 36.30 14.16 -7.44
C SER A 86 35.82 13.03 -6.55
N LEU A 87 35.95 11.80 -7.05
CA LEU A 87 35.52 10.57 -6.39
C LEU A 87 36.73 9.67 -6.16
N SER A 88 36.76 9.02 -5.00
CA SER A 88 37.66 7.91 -4.69
C SER A 88 36.86 6.74 -4.13
N ILE A 89 37.26 5.52 -4.43
CA ILE A 89 36.69 4.27 -3.94
C ILE A 89 37.84 3.43 -3.42
N ILE A 90 37.75 3.01 -2.16
CA ILE A 90 38.75 2.18 -1.49
C ILE A 90 38.13 0.90 -0.94
N ASP A 91 38.93 -0.14 -0.78
CA ASP A 91 38.52 -1.33 -0.03
C ASP A 91 38.73 -1.15 1.49
N GLU A 92 38.32 -2.16 2.27
CA GLU A 92 38.47 -2.19 3.73
C GLU A 92 39.94 -2.12 4.20
N GLY A 93 40.88 -2.47 3.34
CA GLY A 93 42.32 -2.35 3.56
C GLY A 93 42.90 -0.99 3.20
N ASN A 94 42.07 0.01 2.91
CA ASN A 94 42.45 1.34 2.43
C ASN A 94 43.17 1.32 1.06
N ASN A 95 43.07 0.24 0.29
CA ASN A 95 43.65 0.17 -1.05
C ASN A 95 42.73 0.85 -2.05
N LEU A 96 43.31 1.54 -3.02
CA LEU A 96 42.57 2.13 -4.13
C LEU A 96 41.90 1.03 -4.96
N VAL A 97 40.59 1.21 -5.22
CA VAL A 97 39.83 0.44 -6.22
C VAL A 97 39.71 1.28 -7.49
N PHE A 98 39.16 2.49 -7.36
CA PHE A 98 38.94 3.43 -8.45
C PHE A 98 39.03 4.86 -7.91
N ALA A 99 39.60 5.79 -8.66
CA ALA A 99 39.45 7.22 -8.40
C ALA A 99 39.35 8.01 -9.70
N ASN A 100 38.57 9.09 -9.65
CA ASN A 100 38.59 10.15 -10.64
C ASN A 100 38.89 11.47 -9.92
N ILE A 101 40.14 11.90 -10.03
CA ILE A 101 40.68 13.08 -9.36
C ILE A 101 41.01 14.12 -10.42
N ASP A 102 40.22 15.20 -10.45
CA ASP A 102 40.47 16.37 -11.30
C ASP A 102 40.69 16.01 -12.79
N GLY A 103 39.89 15.05 -13.28
CA GLY A 103 39.92 14.58 -14.67
C GLY A 103 40.89 13.43 -14.94
N ARG A 104 41.67 13.00 -13.94
CA ARG A 104 42.56 11.83 -14.04
C ARG A 104 41.91 10.62 -13.40
N VAL A 105 41.89 9.51 -14.15
CA VAL A 105 41.39 8.22 -13.67
C VAL A 105 42.56 7.42 -13.09
N PHE A 106 42.31 6.76 -11.98
CA PHE A 106 43.21 5.80 -11.36
C PHE A 106 42.41 4.53 -11.07
N ILE A 107 42.99 3.38 -11.41
CA ILE A 107 42.41 2.07 -11.11
C ILE A 107 43.42 1.23 -10.33
N ARG A 108 42.93 0.23 -9.60
CA ARG A 108 43.81 -0.70 -8.86
C ARG A 108 44.81 -1.39 -9.78
N LYS A 109 46.02 -1.66 -9.27
CA LYS A 109 47.17 -2.20 -10.05
C LYS A 109 46.87 -3.49 -10.83
N ASN A 110 46.01 -4.35 -10.29
CA ASN A 110 45.68 -5.65 -10.90
C ASN A 110 44.24 -5.68 -11.45
N CYS A 111 43.72 -4.53 -11.89
CA CYS A 111 42.38 -4.49 -12.46
C CYS A 111 42.33 -5.25 -13.81
N PRO A 112 41.36 -6.15 -14.02
CA PRO A 112 41.19 -6.82 -15.31
C PRO A 112 40.70 -5.89 -16.43
N LEU A 113 40.17 -4.71 -16.09
CA LEU A 113 39.75 -3.67 -17.03
C LEU A 113 40.79 -2.55 -17.05
N ASP A 114 41.00 -1.94 -18.22
CA ASP A 114 41.81 -0.72 -18.34
C ASP A 114 40.98 0.55 -18.06
N GLU A 115 41.68 1.68 -17.97
CA GLU A 115 41.07 2.99 -17.68
C GLU A 115 40.08 3.43 -18.77
N GLU A 116 40.40 3.16 -20.04
CA GLU A 116 39.56 3.54 -21.18
C GLU A 116 38.22 2.79 -21.12
N PHE A 117 38.25 1.51 -20.77
CA PHE A 117 37.06 0.70 -20.62
C PHE A 117 36.17 1.19 -19.47
N TYR A 118 36.75 1.55 -18.30
CA TYR A 118 35.99 2.18 -17.22
C TYR A 118 35.30 3.45 -17.68
N ILE A 119 36.03 4.35 -18.34
CA ILE A 119 35.49 5.62 -18.84
C ILE A 119 34.34 5.36 -19.81
N LYS A 120 34.49 4.37 -20.70
CA LYS A 120 33.44 3.98 -21.64
C LYS A 120 32.18 3.47 -20.92
N GLU A 121 32.30 2.58 -19.94
CA GLU A 121 31.14 2.11 -19.17
C GLU A 121 30.51 3.20 -18.31
N ILE A 122 31.32 4.08 -17.70
CA ILE A 122 30.82 5.25 -16.97
C ILE A 122 29.99 6.14 -17.90
N ASN A 123 30.52 6.50 -19.06
CA ASN A 123 29.83 7.37 -20.03
C ASN A 123 28.58 6.70 -20.59
N ARG A 124 28.65 5.39 -20.90
CA ARG A 124 27.49 4.61 -21.33
C ARG A 124 26.40 4.61 -20.25
N PHE A 125 26.75 4.31 -19.01
CA PHE A 125 25.83 4.31 -17.88
C PHE A 125 25.18 5.66 -17.67
N ARG A 126 25.96 6.76 -17.73
CA ARG A 126 25.44 8.12 -17.57
C ARG A 126 24.33 8.46 -18.58
N THR A 127 24.46 8.00 -19.81
CA THR A 127 23.50 8.26 -20.90
C THR A 127 22.32 7.30 -20.82
N GLU A 128 22.57 5.99 -20.86
CA GLU A 128 21.52 4.97 -20.93
C GLU A 128 20.62 4.96 -19.68
N SER A 129 21.18 5.25 -18.50
CA SER A 129 20.37 5.29 -17.27
C SER A 129 19.46 6.52 -17.22
N LEU A 130 19.90 7.67 -17.75
CA LEU A 130 19.02 8.84 -17.88
C LEU A 130 17.90 8.57 -18.88
N GLU A 131 18.22 8.01 -20.05
CA GLU A 131 17.22 7.62 -21.05
C GLU A 131 16.21 6.64 -20.46
N PHE A 132 16.69 5.63 -19.73
CA PHE A 132 15.83 4.66 -19.06
C PHE A 132 14.91 5.32 -18.03
N LEU A 133 15.45 6.22 -17.19
CA LEU A 133 14.67 6.97 -16.19
C LEU A 133 13.55 7.77 -16.84
N LEU A 134 13.84 8.46 -17.95
CA LEU A 134 12.87 9.27 -18.67
C LEU A 134 11.80 8.43 -19.38
N SER A 135 12.17 7.31 -19.97
CA SER A 135 11.23 6.42 -20.66
C SER A 135 10.42 5.53 -19.72
N ASN A 136 10.93 5.22 -18.53
CA ASN A 136 10.33 4.26 -17.60
C ASN A 136 10.24 4.79 -16.16
N PRO A 137 9.63 5.97 -15.91
CA PRO A 137 9.64 6.61 -14.59
C PRO A 137 8.91 5.82 -13.50
N ASN A 138 8.11 4.83 -13.85
CA ASN A 138 7.38 3.97 -12.91
C ASN A 138 7.95 2.54 -12.84
N SER A 139 9.13 2.29 -13.41
CA SER A 139 9.74 0.95 -13.40
C SER A 139 10.05 0.49 -11.98
N GLU A 140 9.78 -0.78 -11.72
CA GLU A 140 10.11 -1.42 -10.44
C GLU A 140 11.41 -2.22 -10.47
N ILE A 141 12.17 -2.17 -11.57
CA ILE A 141 13.40 -2.94 -11.75
C ILE A 141 14.45 -2.61 -10.68
N SER A 142 15.22 -3.62 -10.28
CA SER A 142 16.35 -3.45 -9.37
C SER A 142 17.61 -2.99 -10.11
N LEU A 143 18.55 -2.40 -9.37
CA LEU A 143 19.85 -1.98 -9.89
C LEU A 143 20.61 -3.14 -10.54
N GLY A 144 20.69 -4.29 -9.87
CA GLY A 144 21.38 -5.47 -10.40
C GLY A 144 20.75 -6.00 -11.68
N ASN A 145 19.42 -6.09 -11.73
CA ASN A 145 18.70 -6.53 -12.93
C ASN A 145 18.89 -5.56 -14.10
N TYR A 146 18.92 -4.24 -13.84
CA TYR A 146 19.20 -3.25 -14.87
C TYR A 146 20.62 -3.42 -15.44
N LEU A 147 21.64 -3.51 -14.57
CA LEU A 147 23.03 -3.68 -14.99
C LEU A 147 23.22 -4.95 -15.82
N LYS A 148 22.59 -6.06 -15.39
CA LYS A 148 22.61 -7.33 -16.11
C LYS A 148 21.91 -7.24 -17.47
N ASN A 149 20.71 -6.65 -17.52
CA ASN A 149 19.93 -6.53 -18.75
C ASN A 149 20.64 -5.65 -19.79
N GLN A 150 21.35 -4.61 -19.36
CA GLN A 150 22.14 -3.72 -20.22
C GLN A 150 23.56 -4.21 -20.47
N SER A 151 23.90 -5.43 -20.02
CA SER A 151 25.22 -6.05 -20.24
C SER A 151 26.39 -5.16 -19.77
N TYR A 152 26.28 -4.60 -18.56
CA TYR A 152 27.41 -4.00 -17.87
C TYR A 152 28.37 -5.07 -17.35
N SER A 153 29.66 -4.76 -17.34
CA SER A 153 30.66 -5.69 -16.80
C SER A 153 30.45 -5.87 -15.29
N LYS A 154 30.76 -7.08 -14.82
CA LYS A 154 30.68 -7.41 -13.39
C LYS A 154 31.59 -6.50 -12.56
N ILE A 155 32.81 -6.26 -13.05
CA ILE A 155 33.81 -5.41 -12.39
C ILE A 155 33.29 -3.97 -12.26
N PHE A 156 32.72 -3.38 -13.31
CA PHE A 156 32.13 -2.03 -13.22
C PHE A 156 30.95 -1.98 -12.24
N SER A 157 30.10 -3.00 -12.26
CA SER A 157 28.96 -3.11 -11.35
C SER A 157 29.42 -3.14 -9.88
N GLU A 158 30.38 -4.03 -9.57
CA GLU A 158 30.86 -4.26 -8.20
C GLU A 158 31.80 -3.17 -7.69
N GLU A 159 32.72 -2.66 -8.51
CA GLU A 159 33.80 -1.78 -8.05
C GLU A 159 33.49 -0.28 -8.23
N TYR A 160 32.52 0.07 -9.07
CA TYR A 160 32.15 1.46 -9.33
C TYR A 160 30.70 1.78 -8.96
N ILE A 161 29.74 0.99 -9.46
CA ILE A 161 28.32 1.29 -9.27
C ILE A 161 27.85 1.01 -7.84
N TYR A 162 28.12 -0.18 -7.29
CA TYR A 162 27.64 -0.55 -5.95
C TYR A 162 28.23 0.29 -4.81
N PRO A 163 29.54 0.64 -4.78
CA PRO A 163 30.10 1.52 -3.75
C PRO A 163 29.47 2.92 -3.80
N ARG A 164 29.19 3.40 -5.00
CA ARG A 164 28.54 4.70 -5.19
C ARG A 164 27.05 4.66 -4.81
N ALA A 165 26.37 3.55 -5.07
CA ALA A 165 24.97 3.36 -4.70
C ALA A 165 24.80 3.26 -3.19
N THR A 166 25.62 2.45 -2.52
CA THR A 166 25.60 2.30 -1.06
C THR A 166 25.96 3.62 -0.36
N ALA A 167 26.88 4.40 -0.91
CA ALA A 167 27.22 5.74 -0.41
C ALA A 167 26.06 6.76 -0.45
N CYS A 168 24.93 6.43 -1.09
CA CYS A 168 23.74 7.28 -1.06
C CYS A 168 23.01 7.10 0.27
N PHE A 169 22.97 8.14 1.10
CA PHE A 169 22.45 8.05 2.47
C PHE A 169 20.98 7.58 2.61
N GLN A 170 20.22 7.61 1.52
CA GLN A 170 18.79 7.29 1.47
C GLN A 170 18.49 5.80 1.19
N VAL A 171 19.49 5.04 0.73
CA VAL A 171 19.29 3.61 0.43
C VAL A 171 19.45 2.76 1.69
N SER A 172 18.75 1.63 1.74
CA SER A 172 18.80 0.71 2.87
C SER A 172 20.18 0.04 2.98
N ASN A 173 20.57 -0.34 4.20
CA ASN A 173 21.75 -1.17 4.43
C ASN A 173 21.49 -2.65 4.02
N THR A 174 21.19 -2.86 2.75
CA THR A 174 20.94 -4.17 2.13
C THR A 174 21.83 -4.31 0.90
N ASN A 175 21.86 -5.51 0.31
CA ASN A 175 22.58 -5.74 -0.94
C ASN A 175 22.18 -4.70 -2.01
N PRO A 176 23.13 -3.93 -2.59
CA PRO A 176 22.85 -2.89 -3.58
C PRO A 176 22.22 -3.41 -4.87
N GLU A 177 22.39 -4.70 -5.20
CA GLU A 177 21.73 -5.34 -6.35
C GLU A 177 20.20 -5.25 -6.27
N ASN A 178 19.66 -5.21 -5.05
CA ASN A 178 18.23 -5.19 -4.76
C ASN A 178 17.67 -3.77 -4.65
N TYR A 179 18.50 -2.73 -4.74
CA TYR A 179 18.01 -1.36 -4.70
C TYR A 179 17.07 -1.08 -5.87
N ARG A 180 15.97 -0.38 -5.61
CA ARG A 180 15.08 0.08 -6.68
C ARG A 180 15.83 1.09 -7.53
N LEU A 181 15.82 0.87 -8.84
CA LEU A 181 16.62 1.67 -9.77
C LEU A 181 16.13 3.13 -9.83
N ILE A 182 14.81 3.34 -9.99
CA ILE A 182 14.27 4.67 -10.29
C ILE A 182 14.60 5.72 -9.21
N PRO A 183 14.36 5.49 -7.91
CA PRO A 183 14.71 6.48 -6.88
C PRO A 183 16.21 6.78 -6.83
N LEU A 184 17.06 5.76 -7.06
CA LEU A 184 18.50 5.93 -7.11
C LEU A 184 18.93 6.79 -8.31
N LEU A 185 18.35 6.57 -9.50
CA LEU A 185 18.63 7.37 -10.68
C LEU A 185 18.14 8.81 -10.53
N GLN A 186 16.98 9.05 -9.89
CA GLN A 186 16.52 10.40 -9.55
C GLN A 186 17.51 11.13 -8.63
N PHE A 187 18.01 10.43 -7.60
CA PHE A 187 19.06 10.96 -6.74
C PHE A 187 20.32 11.29 -7.52
N TRP A 188 20.78 10.38 -8.39
CA TRP A 188 21.97 10.57 -9.22
C TRP A 188 21.81 11.66 -10.27
N GLN A 189 20.63 11.85 -10.84
CA GLN A 189 20.33 12.94 -11.76
C GLN A 189 20.46 14.29 -11.06
N ILE A 190 19.84 14.43 -9.88
CA ILE A 190 19.95 15.65 -9.06
C ILE A 190 21.38 15.93 -8.63
N HIS A 191 22.23 14.91 -8.50
CA HIS A 191 23.65 15.07 -8.18
C HIS A 191 24.56 15.19 -9.42
N GLY A 192 24.03 15.14 -10.65
CA GLY A 192 24.83 15.19 -11.87
C GLY A 192 25.71 13.95 -12.11
N ILE A 193 25.42 12.85 -11.40
CA ILE A 193 26.11 11.55 -11.51
C ILE A 193 25.70 10.83 -12.80
N ILE A 194 24.46 11.03 -13.26
CA ILE A 194 23.96 10.61 -14.58
C ILE A 194 23.51 11.84 -15.38
N GLY A 195 23.39 11.69 -16.70
CA GLY A 195 23.05 12.81 -17.58
C GLY A 195 24.20 13.81 -17.77
N PRO A 196 23.91 15.08 -18.12
CA PRO A 196 24.91 16.15 -18.14
C PRO A 196 25.55 16.35 -16.76
N THR A 197 26.84 16.68 -16.72
CA THR A 197 27.53 16.97 -15.45
C THR A 197 26.86 18.15 -14.76
N GLY A 198 26.37 17.91 -13.54
CA GLY A 198 25.68 18.92 -12.74
C GLY A 198 26.64 20.02 -12.28
N LYS A 199 26.17 21.27 -12.35
CA LYS A 199 26.85 22.42 -11.74
C LYS A 199 26.58 22.41 -10.23
N ARG A 200 27.37 21.61 -9.51
CA ARG A 200 27.32 21.57 -8.04
C ARG A 200 28.02 22.79 -7.47
N MET A 201 27.33 23.47 -6.55
CA MET A 201 27.73 24.74 -5.97
C MET A 201 27.65 24.68 -4.45
N ALA A 202 28.43 25.52 -3.79
CA ALA A 202 28.47 25.68 -2.36
C ALA A 202 28.25 27.16 -2.02
N LEU A 203 27.50 27.45 -0.96
CA LEU A 203 27.49 28.81 -0.39
C LEU A 203 28.89 29.14 0.13
N ASN A 204 29.30 30.41 -0.04
CA ASN A 204 30.66 30.86 0.33
C ASN A 204 30.94 30.70 1.83
N ASP A 205 29.96 31.04 2.67
CA ASP A 205 30.08 30.98 4.13
C ASP A 205 29.55 29.65 4.71
N GLY A 206 29.49 28.60 3.88
CA GLY A 206 28.90 27.30 4.25
C GLY A 206 27.40 27.24 3.99
N MET A 207 26.87 26.06 3.73
CA MET A 207 25.44 25.85 3.48
C MET A 207 24.58 26.26 4.67
N PHE A 208 25.06 26.20 5.91
CA PHE A 208 24.31 26.64 7.08
C PHE A 208 24.05 28.17 7.07
N SER A 209 24.82 28.96 6.33
CA SER A 209 24.73 30.43 6.36
C SER A 209 23.36 30.98 5.93
N TYR A 210 22.62 30.30 5.04
CA TYR A 210 21.31 30.80 4.60
C TYR A 210 20.30 30.86 5.74
N THR A 211 20.47 30.04 6.78
CA THR A 211 19.51 29.96 7.90
C THR A 211 19.61 31.21 8.77
N GLU A 212 20.82 31.74 8.94
CA GLU A 212 21.09 32.98 9.66
C GLU A 212 20.55 34.20 8.89
N VAL A 213 20.78 34.25 7.57
CA VAL A 213 20.20 35.29 6.71
C VAL A 213 18.67 35.28 6.75
N PHE A 214 18.08 34.07 6.72
CA PHE A 214 16.63 33.89 6.87
C PHE A 214 16.13 34.39 8.23
N LYS A 215 16.77 33.99 9.33
CA LYS A 215 16.40 34.38 10.70
C LYS A 215 16.33 35.89 10.84
N ASP A 216 17.36 36.60 10.39
CA ASP A 216 17.43 38.05 10.44
C ASP A 216 16.32 38.72 9.63
N TRP A 217 16.04 38.22 8.43
CA TRP A 217 14.96 38.72 7.60
C TRP A 217 13.58 38.44 8.21
N PHE A 218 13.36 37.22 8.70
CA PHE A 218 12.06 36.73 9.16
C PHE A 218 11.53 37.51 10.35
N ILE A 219 12.38 37.82 11.32
CA ILE A 219 12.02 38.64 12.50
C ILE A 219 11.77 40.10 12.10
N LYS A 220 12.52 40.64 11.13
CA LYS A 220 12.32 42.02 10.64
C LYS A 220 11.09 42.17 9.76
N LYS A 221 10.67 41.11 9.06
CA LYS A 221 9.55 41.11 8.11
C LYS A 221 8.21 41.41 8.80
N ASN A 222 7.99 40.88 10.00
CA ASN A 222 6.79 41.11 10.79
C ASN A 222 7.15 40.98 12.28
N SER A 223 6.83 41.99 13.10
CA SER A 223 7.16 42.01 14.53
C SER A 223 6.48 40.91 15.34
N ASN A 224 5.44 40.28 14.79
CA ASN A 224 4.76 39.14 15.42
C ASN A 224 5.42 37.79 15.10
N ASN A 225 6.38 37.74 14.17
CA ASN A 225 7.10 36.51 13.89
C ASN A 225 8.05 36.15 15.03
N GLN A 226 8.12 34.87 15.37
CA GLN A 226 8.95 34.37 16.46
C GLN A 226 9.75 33.15 16.05
N ILE A 227 10.97 33.04 16.59
CA ILE A 227 11.80 31.84 16.48
C ILE A 227 12.20 31.45 17.90
N LEU A 228 11.72 30.28 18.33
CA LEU A 228 11.96 29.71 19.65
C LEU A 228 12.96 28.56 19.52
N LEU A 229 14.25 28.87 19.67
CA LEU A 229 15.35 27.89 19.66
C LEU A 229 15.53 27.25 21.04
N ASN A 230 16.20 26.09 21.10
CA ASN A 230 16.39 25.31 22.34
C ASN A 230 15.07 24.94 23.02
N GLN A 231 14.00 24.78 22.25
CA GLN A 231 12.65 24.51 22.72
C GLN A 231 12.14 23.22 22.10
N ARG A 232 12.09 22.16 22.90
CA ARG A 232 11.59 20.86 22.47
C ARG A 232 10.08 20.82 22.63
N VAL A 233 9.35 20.59 21.53
CA VAL A 233 7.90 20.32 21.60
C VAL A 233 7.67 18.99 22.33
N LEU A 234 6.81 19.04 23.35
CA LEU A 234 6.41 17.90 24.17
C LEU A 234 5.04 17.34 23.80
N GLY A 235 4.16 18.19 23.25
CA GLY A 235 2.78 17.81 22.94
C GLY A 235 2.11 18.80 21.99
N ILE A 236 1.31 18.24 21.09
CA ILE A 236 0.43 18.94 20.16
C ILE A 236 -0.99 18.44 20.47
N ALA A 237 -1.84 19.34 20.97
CA ALA A 237 -3.24 19.06 21.25
C ALA A 237 -4.13 19.88 20.33
N ARG A 238 -5.09 19.23 19.69
CA ARG A 238 -5.98 19.84 18.70
C ARG A 238 -7.39 19.92 19.28
N HIS A 239 -7.89 21.13 19.48
CA HIS A 239 -9.18 21.38 20.12
C HIS A 239 -10.03 22.33 19.26
N GLY A 240 -11.01 21.78 18.54
CA GLY A 240 -11.87 22.55 17.65
C GLY A 240 -11.06 23.25 16.56
N HIS A 241 -11.04 24.58 16.58
CA HIS A 241 -10.32 25.43 15.60
C HIS A 241 -8.95 25.93 16.11
N LYS A 242 -8.47 25.44 17.26
CA LYS A 242 -7.21 25.88 17.85
C LYS A 242 -6.26 24.72 18.08
N ILE A 243 -4.97 25.01 17.91
CA ILE A 243 -3.86 24.13 18.24
C ILE A 243 -3.22 24.64 19.52
N SER A 244 -2.97 23.74 20.47
CA SER A 244 -2.18 24.01 21.67
C SER A 244 -0.85 23.27 21.56
N ILE A 245 0.25 23.99 21.73
CA ILE A 245 1.61 23.45 21.74
C ILE A 245 2.18 23.57 23.14
N ARG A 246 2.66 22.45 23.68
CA ARG A 246 3.50 22.43 24.88
C ARG A 246 4.94 22.23 24.45
N ALA A 247 5.84 23.09 24.90
CA ALA A 247 7.28 22.98 24.63
C ALA A 247 8.07 23.21 25.91
N SER A 248 9.28 22.65 25.96
CA SER A 248 10.19 22.83 27.09
C SER A 248 11.60 23.18 26.66
N SER A 249 12.20 24.09 27.42
CA SER A 249 13.58 24.52 27.21
C SER A 249 14.58 23.46 27.67
N THR A 250 15.84 23.64 27.29
CA THR A 250 16.95 22.85 27.84
C THR A 250 17.14 23.01 29.35
N SER A 251 16.63 24.09 29.96
CA SER A 251 16.61 24.31 31.41
C SER A 251 15.40 23.67 32.12
N GLY A 252 14.47 23.05 31.38
CA GLY A 252 13.27 22.42 31.91
C GLY A 252 12.09 23.37 32.14
N GLU A 253 12.22 24.64 31.78
CA GLU A 253 11.09 25.57 31.75
C GLU A 253 10.09 25.10 30.70
N THR A 254 8.78 25.16 31.00
CA THR A 254 7.74 24.71 30.08
C THR A 254 6.85 25.88 29.68
N ILE A 255 6.59 25.99 28.40
CA ILE A 255 5.69 26.99 27.81
C ILE A 255 4.51 26.30 27.13
N SER A 256 3.36 26.98 27.14
CA SER A 256 2.16 26.57 26.43
C SER A 256 1.69 27.71 25.53
N LEU A 257 1.55 27.43 24.24
CA LEU A 257 1.20 28.43 23.21
C LEU A 257 -0.02 27.96 22.41
N SER A 258 -0.78 28.89 21.85
CA SER A 258 -1.98 28.59 21.06
C SER A 258 -1.93 29.21 19.67
N PHE A 259 -2.34 28.45 18.66
CA PHE A 259 -2.26 28.82 17.24
C PHE A 259 -3.53 28.43 16.48
N ASP A 260 -3.71 28.98 15.29
CA ASP A 260 -4.81 28.58 14.37
C ASP A 260 -4.45 27.28 13.64
N HIS A 261 -3.20 27.14 13.20
CA HIS A 261 -2.70 26.00 12.44
C HIS A 261 -1.31 25.54 12.91
N VAL A 262 -0.99 24.26 12.70
CA VAL A 262 0.34 23.68 12.91
C VAL A 262 0.88 23.06 11.64
N ILE A 263 2.12 23.40 11.29
CA ILE A 263 2.91 22.70 10.27
C ILE A 263 3.96 21.88 10.99
N VAL A 264 3.88 20.55 10.87
CA VAL A 264 4.85 19.60 11.39
C VAL A 264 5.93 19.39 10.35
N SER A 265 7.15 19.87 10.65
CA SER A 265 8.31 19.86 9.77
C SER A 265 9.45 18.96 10.26
N ILE A 266 9.13 18.02 11.14
CA ILE A 266 10.06 17.04 11.69
C ILE A 266 9.84 15.64 11.08
N ASN A 267 10.77 14.72 11.31
CA ASN A 267 10.64 13.35 10.85
C ASN A 267 9.35 12.70 11.42
N PRO A 268 8.56 11.97 10.61
CA PRO A 268 7.35 11.25 11.06
C PRO A 268 7.58 10.37 12.30
N TYR A 269 8.78 9.78 12.42
CA TYR A 269 9.19 9.00 13.58
C TYR A 269 9.11 9.78 14.90
N HIS A 270 9.45 11.07 14.89
CA HIS A 270 9.35 11.93 16.07
C HIS A 270 7.94 12.49 16.23
N ALA A 271 7.30 12.87 15.12
CA ALA A 271 5.97 13.49 15.11
C ALA A 271 4.89 12.63 15.77
N ILE A 272 4.94 11.31 15.59
CA ILE A 272 3.91 10.39 16.08
C ILE A 272 3.67 10.48 17.59
N SER A 273 4.73 10.76 18.35
CA SER A 273 4.68 10.84 19.82
C SER A 273 4.20 12.18 20.35
N LEU A 274 4.12 13.20 19.50
CA LEU A 274 3.75 14.55 19.91
C LEU A 274 2.25 14.77 19.95
N PHE A 275 1.47 14.06 19.12
CA PHE A 275 0.03 14.26 19.06
C PHE A 275 -0.70 13.58 20.22
N GLU A 276 -1.33 14.38 21.08
CA GLU A 276 -2.08 13.90 22.24
C GLU A 276 -3.41 13.24 21.83
N ASP A 277 -3.95 13.64 20.68
CA ASP A 277 -5.23 13.20 20.13
C ASP A 277 -5.10 12.48 18.78
N ALA A 278 -3.91 11.97 18.43
CA ALA A 278 -3.69 11.32 17.14
C ALA A 278 -4.62 10.13 16.91
N LYS A 279 -5.34 10.16 15.79
CA LYS A 279 -6.22 9.08 15.35
C LYS A 279 -5.39 7.86 14.90
N LYS A 280 -6.02 6.69 14.86
CA LYS A 280 -5.36 5.41 14.51
C LYS A 280 -4.72 5.47 13.11
N TYR A 281 -5.41 6.02 12.12
CA TYR A 281 -4.85 6.15 10.78
C TYR A 281 -3.65 7.12 10.73
N GLU A 282 -3.67 8.24 11.45
CA GLU A 282 -2.54 9.18 11.49
C GLU A 282 -1.28 8.51 12.04
N LYS A 283 -1.44 7.72 13.12
CA LYS A 283 -0.36 6.92 13.68
C LYS A 283 0.18 5.91 12.66
N ASN A 284 -0.71 5.16 12.02
CA ASN A 284 -0.32 4.17 11.01
C ASN A 284 0.43 4.81 9.83
N LEU A 285 0.00 5.99 9.36
CA LEU A 285 0.68 6.73 8.30
C LEU A 285 2.08 7.16 8.71
N LEU A 286 2.22 7.74 9.90
CA LEU A 286 3.51 8.23 10.39
C LEU A 286 4.51 7.08 10.64
N VAL A 287 4.05 5.92 11.13
CA VAL A 287 4.91 4.72 11.33
C VAL A 287 5.45 4.18 10.00
N ASN A 288 4.66 4.24 8.92
CA ASN A 288 5.02 3.65 7.65
C ASN A 288 6.01 4.48 6.81
N PHE A 289 6.57 5.56 7.39
CA PHE A 289 7.79 6.20 6.90
C PHE A 289 9.01 5.54 7.56
N PRO A 290 9.64 4.54 6.91
CA PRO A 290 10.80 3.87 7.47
C PRO A 290 11.95 4.86 7.62
N TRP A 291 12.78 4.60 8.61
CA TRP A 291 13.96 5.40 8.89
C TRP A 291 15.13 4.50 9.20
N GLN A 292 16.32 5.05 9.02
CA GLN A 292 17.57 4.42 9.42
C GLN A 292 18.42 5.38 10.24
N ARG A 293 19.16 4.81 11.18
CA ARG A 293 20.12 5.54 12.00
C ARG A 293 21.46 5.56 11.32
N ALA A 294 22.08 6.73 11.19
CA ALA A 294 23.48 6.86 10.79
C ALA A 294 24.29 7.69 11.77
N THR A 295 25.59 7.42 11.78
CA THR A 295 26.57 8.15 12.57
C THR A 295 27.29 9.13 11.66
N PHE A 296 27.28 10.41 12.02
CA PHE A 296 28.02 11.47 11.35
C PHE A 296 29.19 11.82 12.26
N THR A 297 30.41 11.66 11.77
CA THR A 297 31.62 12.01 12.52
C THR A 297 32.40 13.04 11.73
N ILE A 298 32.65 14.20 12.33
CA ILE A 298 33.53 15.23 11.79
C ILE A 298 34.87 15.09 12.51
N HIS A 299 35.94 14.90 11.76
CA HIS A 299 37.25 14.58 12.31
C HIS A 299 38.41 15.01 11.40
N SER A 300 39.63 14.93 11.92
CA SER A 300 40.89 15.12 11.18
C SER A 300 41.68 13.81 10.96
N ASP A 301 41.10 12.66 11.34
CA ASP A 301 41.79 11.38 11.18
C ASP A 301 41.93 10.93 9.72
N SER A 302 43.11 11.20 9.14
CA SER A 302 43.46 10.80 7.77
C SER A 302 43.55 9.29 7.57
N SER A 303 43.52 8.49 8.65
CA SER A 303 43.53 7.03 8.53
C SER A 303 42.34 6.52 7.72
N ILE A 304 41.20 7.22 7.72
CA ILE A 304 39.98 6.87 6.96
C ILE A 304 40.14 7.06 5.45
N MET A 305 41.10 7.88 5.02
CA MET A 305 41.29 8.27 3.63
C MET A 305 42.18 7.25 2.87
N PRO A 306 42.20 7.27 1.52
CA PRO A 306 43.15 6.48 0.74
C PRO A 306 44.60 6.69 1.22
N THR A 307 45.42 5.64 1.19
CA THR A 307 46.82 5.70 1.67
C THR A 307 47.63 6.79 0.97
N GLU A 308 47.44 6.97 -0.34
CA GLU A 308 48.11 8.00 -1.12
C GLU A 308 47.23 9.26 -1.21
N LYS A 309 47.76 10.41 -0.75
CA LYS A 309 47.05 11.71 -0.82
C LYS A 309 46.63 12.10 -2.24
N ALA A 310 47.34 11.62 -3.27
CA ALA A 310 46.99 11.85 -4.67
C ALA A 310 45.61 11.28 -5.05
N HIS A 311 45.15 10.25 -4.33
CA HIS A 311 43.86 9.60 -4.56
C HIS A 311 42.72 10.17 -3.69
N TRP A 312 42.97 11.23 -2.91
CA TRP A 312 41.93 11.84 -2.07
C TRP A 312 40.93 12.59 -2.95
N GLY A 313 39.71 12.05 -3.01
CA GLY A 313 38.58 12.68 -3.64
C GLY A 313 37.90 13.69 -2.72
N GLY A 314 37.04 14.53 -3.28
CA GLY A 314 36.04 15.26 -2.49
C GLY A 314 35.09 14.27 -1.82
N TYR A 315 34.70 13.22 -2.54
CA TYR A 315 33.87 12.12 -2.04
C TYR A 315 34.69 10.83 -2.05
N ASN A 316 34.69 10.09 -0.93
CA ASN A 316 35.50 8.88 -0.78
C ASN A 316 34.61 7.74 -0.26
N CYS A 317 34.29 6.77 -1.11
CA CYS A 317 33.39 5.66 -0.79
C CYS A 317 34.17 4.41 -0.38
N LEU A 318 33.56 3.60 0.47
CA LEU A 318 34.05 2.25 0.77
C LEU A 318 33.41 1.23 -0.18
N TYR A 319 34.25 0.41 -0.79
CA TYR A 319 33.90 -0.86 -1.42
C TYR A 319 34.04 -2.00 -0.40
N ALA A 320 32.92 -2.69 -0.13
CA ALA A 320 32.91 -3.91 0.67
C ALA A 320 32.36 -5.05 -0.23
N PRO A 321 33.20 -6.01 -0.64
CA PRO A 321 32.84 -7.05 -1.63
C PRO A 321 31.71 -7.98 -1.15
N GLU A 322 31.57 -8.16 0.17
CA GLU A 322 30.51 -8.96 0.76
C GLU A 322 29.53 -8.06 1.51
N PRO A 323 28.20 -8.26 1.37
CA PRO A 323 27.21 -7.60 2.23
C PRO A 323 27.35 -8.13 3.65
N SER A 324 28.33 -7.61 4.40
CA SER A 324 28.47 -7.91 5.82
C SER A 324 27.37 -7.19 6.57
N THR A 325 26.74 -7.87 7.53
CA THR A 325 25.77 -7.24 8.45
C THR A 325 26.44 -6.25 9.40
N ILE A 326 27.78 -6.22 9.42
CA ILE A 326 28.62 -5.44 10.34
C ILE A 326 29.00 -4.09 9.72
N LEU A 327 29.41 -4.07 8.44
CA LEU A 327 29.83 -2.86 7.75
C LEU A 327 28.62 -2.15 7.15
N ARG A 328 28.43 -0.90 7.58
CA ARG A 328 27.42 -0.01 7.02
C ARG A 328 28.03 0.76 5.84
N PRO A 329 27.21 1.20 4.87
CA PRO A 329 27.66 2.07 3.82
C PRO A 329 28.39 3.28 4.38
N THR A 330 29.64 3.43 3.93
CA THR A 330 30.55 4.46 4.41
C THR A 330 30.92 5.38 3.27
N ILE A 331 30.80 6.68 3.52
CA ILE A 331 31.33 7.73 2.66
C ILE A 331 31.99 8.79 3.52
N THR A 332 33.14 9.27 3.05
CA THR A 332 33.90 10.36 3.66
C THR A 332 33.98 11.54 2.70
N PHE A 333 33.45 12.68 3.15
CA PHE A 333 33.54 13.96 2.47
C PHE A 333 34.80 14.69 2.94
N TYR A 334 35.70 15.01 2.01
CA TYR A 334 36.86 15.85 2.28
C TYR A 334 36.47 17.31 2.08
N ILE A 335 36.07 17.98 3.17
CA ILE A 335 35.44 19.29 3.15
C ILE A 335 36.34 20.34 2.51
N ASN A 336 37.65 20.31 2.82
CA ASN A 336 38.61 21.27 2.27
C ASN A 336 38.67 21.17 0.74
N LYS A 337 38.71 19.95 0.19
CA LYS A 337 38.77 19.76 -1.27
C LYS A 337 37.45 20.13 -1.94
N ILE A 338 36.31 19.71 -1.38
CA ILE A 338 34.98 20.04 -1.93
C ILE A 338 34.83 21.55 -2.08
N LYS A 339 35.17 22.32 -1.03
CA LYS A 339 34.96 23.78 -0.97
C LYS A 339 36.16 24.60 -1.45
N ASN A 340 37.26 23.97 -1.85
CA ASN A 340 38.53 24.65 -2.14
C ASN A 340 38.96 25.58 -0.98
N LEU A 341 38.91 25.07 0.25
CA LEU A 341 39.23 25.85 1.44
C LEU A 341 40.71 26.30 1.46
N PRO A 342 41.03 27.43 2.12
CA PRO A 342 42.40 27.88 2.30
C PRO A 342 43.30 26.84 2.99
N ALA A 343 44.57 26.76 2.56
CA ALA A 343 45.52 25.74 3.02
C ALA A 343 45.87 25.81 4.52
N GLN A 344 45.60 26.94 5.19
CA GLN A 344 45.79 27.07 6.64
C GLN A 344 44.75 26.29 7.45
N ILE A 345 43.58 26.00 6.88
CA ILE A 345 42.55 25.19 7.54
C ILE A 345 43.03 23.74 7.53
N PRO A 346 43.08 23.05 8.68
CA PRO A 346 43.52 21.65 8.75
C PRO A 346 42.62 20.75 7.91
N ASP A 347 43.11 19.56 7.54
CA ASP A 347 42.31 18.57 6.84
C ASP A 347 41.08 18.18 7.69
N VAL A 348 39.87 18.41 7.17
CA VAL A 348 38.61 18.09 7.83
C VAL A 348 37.80 17.12 6.98
N PHE A 349 37.39 16.03 7.62
CA PHE A 349 36.61 14.96 7.04
C PHE A 349 35.26 14.85 7.75
N LEU A 350 34.19 14.67 6.96
CA LEU A 350 32.90 14.22 7.45
C LEU A 350 32.71 12.78 6.99
N THR A 351 32.70 11.82 7.92
CA THR A 351 32.47 10.40 7.62
C THR A 351 31.11 9.94 8.12
N LEU A 352 30.35 9.34 7.21
CA LEU A 352 29.10 8.66 7.49
C LEU A 352 29.39 7.19 7.80
N ASN A 353 28.86 6.70 8.92
CA ASN A 353 29.01 5.33 9.41
C ASN A 353 30.45 4.79 9.31
N PRO A 354 31.44 5.38 10.01
CA PRO A 354 32.84 4.99 9.88
C PRO A 354 33.05 3.47 9.94
N PHE A 355 33.72 2.90 8.93
CA PHE A 355 34.00 1.47 8.83
C PHE A 355 35.10 0.98 9.78
N LYS A 356 35.84 1.92 10.36
CA LYS A 356 36.80 1.70 11.44
C LYS A 356 36.71 2.81 12.47
N GLN A 357 37.21 2.53 13.67
CA GLN A 357 37.20 3.47 14.77
C GLN A 357 38.08 4.69 14.44
N ILE A 358 37.49 5.87 14.58
CA ILE A 358 38.20 7.14 14.47
C ILE A 358 38.82 7.45 15.82
N ASP A 359 40.07 7.93 15.81
CA ASP A 359 40.77 8.42 16.99
C ASP A 359 39.98 9.53 17.69
N ALA A 360 39.67 9.33 18.98
CA ALA A 360 38.82 10.21 19.76
C ALA A 360 39.37 11.64 19.85
N ASP A 361 40.70 11.78 19.90
CA ASP A 361 41.37 13.09 19.99
C ASP A 361 41.30 13.87 18.67
N LYS A 362 40.93 13.21 17.57
CA LYS A 362 40.76 13.80 16.25
C LYS A 362 39.31 14.08 15.90
N ILE A 363 38.36 13.79 16.79
CA ILE A 363 36.93 14.04 16.56
C ILE A 363 36.60 15.47 16.98
N TYR A 364 36.14 16.28 16.02
CA TYR A 364 35.57 17.59 16.31
C TYR A 364 34.15 17.45 16.85
N GLN A 365 33.36 16.58 16.23
CA GLN A 365 31.97 16.35 16.62
C GLN A 365 31.48 15.00 16.09
N GLN A 366 30.65 14.32 16.87
CA GLN A 366 29.97 13.10 16.45
C GLN A 366 28.50 13.18 16.85
N LYS A 367 27.60 12.86 15.90
CA LYS A 367 26.15 12.87 16.12
C LYS A 367 25.49 11.67 15.43
N PHE A 368 24.36 11.25 15.99
CA PHE A 368 23.48 10.28 15.35
C PHE A 368 22.31 11.00 14.70
N TYR A 369 22.00 10.61 13.47
CA TYR A 369 20.87 11.13 12.72
C TYR A 369 19.92 10.02 12.32
N ILE A 370 18.64 10.38 12.30
CA ILE A 370 17.56 9.54 11.79
C ILE A 370 17.19 10.07 10.42
N HIS A 371 17.36 9.24 9.40
CA HIS A 371 17.06 9.61 8.02
C HIS A 371 16.00 8.70 7.41
N PRO A 372 15.05 9.25 6.63
CA PRO A 372 14.10 8.44 5.88
C PRO A 372 14.80 7.42 4.96
N SER A 373 14.25 6.20 4.88
CA SER A 373 14.73 5.14 3.99
C SER A 373 13.85 5.04 2.73
N MET A 374 14.46 4.84 1.56
CA MET A 374 13.74 4.63 0.30
C MET A 374 13.24 3.19 0.14
N ILE A 375 12.09 2.84 0.74
CA ILE A 375 11.42 1.54 0.49
C ILE A 375 9.98 1.74 0.00
N HIS A 376 9.36 0.69 -0.53
CA HIS A 376 8.03 0.75 -1.16
C HIS A 376 6.93 1.34 -0.24
N SER A 377 6.89 0.96 1.04
CA SER A 377 5.90 1.48 2.01
C SER A 377 5.91 3.01 2.14
N SER A 378 7.06 3.65 1.89
CA SER A 378 7.17 5.11 1.92
C SER A 378 6.37 5.77 0.78
N GLN A 379 6.24 5.13 -0.38
CA GLN A 379 5.52 5.69 -1.54
C GLN A 379 4.02 5.75 -1.30
N ILE A 380 3.47 4.68 -0.75
CA ILE A 380 2.08 4.58 -0.34
C ILE A 380 1.77 5.64 0.74
N SER A 381 2.60 5.70 1.79
CA SER A 381 2.41 6.64 2.89
C SER A 381 2.50 8.10 2.45
N ARG A 382 3.33 8.42 1.43
CA ARG A 382 3.38 9.76 0.82
C ARG A 382 2.05 10.16 0.18
N GLN A 383 1.41 9.25 -0.55
CA GLN A 383 0.13 9.53 -1.21
C GLN A 383 -0.94 9.90 -0.17
N TYR A 384 -1.05 9.14 0.93
CA TYR A 384 -2.02 9.45 1.98
C TYR A 384 -1.67 10.67 2.82
N MET A 385 -0.38 10.90 3.07
CA MET A 385 0.02 12.12 3.76
C MET A 385 -0.40 13.37 2.97
N ASN A 386 -0.50 13.29 1.64
CA ASN A 386 -1.03 14.38 0.82
C ASN A 386 -2.54 14.57 0.96
N GLU A 387 -3.30 13.51 1.26
CA GLU A 387 -4.76 13.55 1.44
C GLU A 387 -5.17 14.15 2.79
N ILE A 388 -4.39 13.95 3.86
CA ILE A 388 -4.71 14.48 5.20
C ILE A 388 -4.29 15.94 5.43
N GLN A 389 -3.65 16.59 4.45
CA GLN A 389 -3.16 17.96 4.61
C GLN A 389 -4.30 18.91 4.98
N GLY A 390 -4.20 19.55 6.14
CA GLY A 390 -5.17 20.52 6.64
C GLY A 390 -6.26 19.94 7.54
N GLU A 391 -6.35 18.61 7.69
CA GLU A 391 -7.25 18.00 8.65
C GLU A 391 -6.92 18.46 10.08
N ASN A 392 -7.96 18.84 10.85
CA ASN A 392 -7.79 19.38 12.20
C ASN A 392 -6.73 20.50 12.25
N ASN A 393 -6.67 21.36 11.22
CA ASN A 393 -5.70 22.45 11.08
C ASN A 393 -4.22 22.00 11.14
N THR A 394 -3.95 20.74 10.80
CA THR A 394 -2.63 20.10 10.87
C THR A 394 -2.08 19.87 9.47
N TRP A 395 -0.81 20.21 9.29
CA TRP A 395 -0.11 20.10 8.01
C TRP A 395 1.24 19.43 8.21
N TYR A 396 1.73 18.73 7.20
CA TYR A 396 2.96 17.95 7.30
C TYR A 396 3.89 18.27 6.14
N CYS A 397 5.13 18.66 6.41
CA CYS A 397 6.13 18.90 5.37
C CYS A 397 7.49 18.32 5.73
N GLY A 398 8.29 18.01 4.72
CA GLY A 398 9.63 17.48 4.91
C GLY A 398 10.12 16.73 3.68
N SER A 399 11.43 16.48 3.61
CA SER A 399 12.04 15.77 2.47
C SER A 399 11.43 14.39 2.25
N TYR A 400 10.90 13.74 3.30
CA TYR A 400 10.25 12.42 3.23
C TYR A 400 9.01 12.39 2.31
N LEU A 401 8.41 13.54 1.99
CA LEU A 401 7.24 13.64 1.10
C LEU A 401 7.58 13.70 -0.38
N ILE A 402 8.80 14.11 -0.73
CA ILE A 402 9.15 14.38 -2.13
C ILE A 402 10.43 13.61 -2.44
N PRO A 403 10.41 12.62 -3.35
CA PRO A 403 11.62 12.00 -3.87
C PRO A 403 12.51 13.05 -4.59
N PRO A 404 13.83 12.90 -4.58
CA PRO A 404 14.61 11.86 -3.93
C PRO A 404 15.04 12.25 -2.51
N HIS A 405 14.21 12.92 -1.70
CA HIS A 405 14.47 13.18 -0.28
C HIS A 405 15.72 14.02 0.03
N VAL A 406 16.00 15.01 -0.81
CA VAL A 406 17.14 15.92 -0.68
C VAL A 406 16.73 17.30 -0.15
N HIS A 407 17.67 18.23 -0.05
CA HIS A 407 17.42 19.58 0.48
C HIS A 407 16.33 20.34 -0.31
N GLU A 408 16.34 20.26 -1.64
CA GLU A 408 15.28 20.82 -2.48
C GLU A 408 13.93 20.14 -2.26
N SER A 409 13.90 18.82 -2.07
CA SER A 409 12.67 18.11 -1.74
C SER A 409 12.04 18.65 -0.45
N ALA A 410 12.85 19.02 0.55
CA ALA A 410 12.37 19.68 1.75
C ALA A 410 11.82 21.08 1.46
N PHE A 411 12.54 21.89 0.66
CA PHE A 411 12.09 23.24 0.27
C PHE A 411 10.76 23.21 -0.49
N ILE A 412 10.64 22.35 -1.51
CA ILE A 412 9.41 22.16 -2.28
C ILE A 412 8.27 21.79 -1.34
N SER A 413 8.47 20.78 -0.48
CA SER A 413 7.43 20.32 0.44
C SER A 413 6.94 21.43 1.38
N GLY A 414 7.86 22.25 1.90
CA GLY A 414 7.51 23.40 2.74
C GLY A 414 6.68 24.46 2.00
N ILE A 415 7.10 24.82 0.78
CA ILE A 415 6.40 25.79 -0.08
C ILE A 415 5.01 25.28 -0.46
N GLU A 416 4.90 24.02 -0.91
CA GLU A 416 3.63 23.42 -1.32
C GLU A 416 2.62 23.40 -0.16
N VAL A 417 3.06 23.01 1.03
CA VAL A 417 2.19 22.94 2.21
C VAL A 417 1.74 24.32 2.66
N ALA A 418 2.64 25.30 2.69
CA ALA A 418 2.28 26.69 2.98
C ALA A 418 1.25 27.22 1.96
N ASN A 419 1.45 26.96 0.67
CA ASN A 419 0.50 27.37 -0.37
C ASN A 419 -0.86 26.67 -0.24
N LYS A 420 -0.88 25.37 0.08
CA LYS A 420 -2.14 24.63 0.35
C LYS A 420 -2.90 25.24 1.53
N LEU A 421 -2.21 25.57 2.62
CA LEU A 421 -2.80 26.26 3.77
C LEU A 421 -3.37 27.64 3.38
N LEU A 422 -2.63 28.44 2.62
CA LEU A 422 -3.11 29.75 2.16
C LEU A 422 -4.37 29.61 1.29
N GLN A 423 -4.41 28.60 0.42
CA GLN A 423 -5.57 28.30 -0.43
C GLN A 423 -6.77 27.80 0.39
N SER A 424 -6.56 26.93 1.38
CA SER A 424 -7.65 26.41 2.22
C SER A 424 -8.35 27.54 2.97
N VAL A 425 -7.60 28.54 3.43
CA VAL A 425 -8.18 29.68 4.14
C VAL A 425 -8.93 30.61 3.17
N LYS A 426 -8.36 30.90 1.99
CA LYS A 426 -9.03 31.71 0.94
C LYS A 426 -10.33 31.06 0.43
N SER A 427 -10.37 29.74 0.30
CA SER A 427 -11.57 28.99 -0.12
C SER A 427 -12.62 28.85 0.98
N SER A 428 -12.21 28.76 2.25
CA SER A 428 -13.14 28.72 3.39
C SER A 428 -13.92 30.03 3.59
N SER A 429 -13.42 31.18 3.09
CA SER A 429 -14.18 32.43 3.02
C SER A 429 -15.26 32.47 1.94
N ASP A 430 -15.17 31.63 0.90
CA ASP A 430 -16.09 31.63 -0.27
C ASP A 430 -17.03 30.42 -0.35
N LEU A 431 -16.87 29.40 0.50
CA LEU A 431 -17.62 28.15 0.38
C LEU A 431 -18.08 27.60 1.73
N ARG A 432 -19.12 28.21 2.32
CA ARG A 432 -20.04 27.52 3.25
C ARG A 432 -20.97 26.58 2.48
N ASN A 433 -20.41 25.67 1.68
CA ASN A 433 -21.08 24.49 1.10
C ASN A 433 -20.10 23.78 0.17
N LYS A 434 -19.41 22.76 0.69
CA LYS A 434 -18.95 21.60 -0.10
C LYS A 434 -18.64 20.46 0.85
N SER A 435 -19.50 19.45 0.82
CA SER A 435 -19.28 18.12 1.41
C SER A 435 -18.12 17.46 0.67
N ASN A 436 -16.90 17.66 1.14
CA ASN A 436 -15.72 16.98 0.60
C ASN A 436 -15.46 15.71 1.42
N TYR A 437 -15.75 14.58 0.78
CA TYR A 437 -15.44 13.23 1.22
C TYR A 437 -13.92 13.02 1.29
N ASN A 438 -13.44 12.32 2.32
CA ASN A 438 -12.01 12.06 2.53
C ASN A 438 -11.79 10.57 2.87
N PRO A 439 -10.95 9.83 2.10
CA PRO A 439 -10.70 8.40 2.25
C PRO A 439 -10.09 7.96 3.58
N LEU A 440 -9.69 8.86 4.48
CA LEU A 440 -9.04 8.51 5.75
C LEU A 440 -10.01 8.39 6.93
N TYR A 441 -11.13 9.11 6.90
CA TYR A 441 -12.29 8.87 7.79
C TYR A 441 -12.93 7.49 7.56
N PHE A 442 -12.51 6.83 6.49
CA PHE A 442 -13.05 5.59 5.95
C PHE A 442 -12.58 4.32 6.69
N SER A 443 -11.37 4.32 7.26
CA SER A 443 -10.77 3.14 7.91
C SER A 443 -11.54 2.72 9.17
N ASP A 444 -11.97 3.67 10.01
CA ASP A 444 -12.71 3.40 11.25
C ASP A 444 -14.16 2.91 11.00
N PHE A 445 -14.74 3.22 9.83
CA PHE A 445 -16.08 2.77 9.43
C PHE A 445 -16.02 1.42 8.73
N ILE A 446 -15.10 1.24 7.78
CA ILE A 446 -14.85 -0.03 7.08
C ILE A 446 -14.43 -1.13 8.07
N GLU A 447 -13.58 -0.84 9.06
CA GLU A 447 -13.20 -1.82 10.09
C GLU A 447 -14.40 -2.37 10.88
N LYS A 448 -15.49 -1.59 10.98
CA LYS A 448 -16.75 -1.99 11.64
C LYS A 448 -17.68 -2.78 10.71
N LEU A 449 -17.46 -2.77 9.41
CA LEU A 449 -18.25 -3.55 8.47
C LEU A 449 -17.84 -5.02 8.57
N THR A 450 -18.81 -5.91 8.75
CA THR A 450 -18.59 -7.35 8.99
C THR A 450 -17.72 -8.00 7.91
N VAL A 451 -17.89 -7.57 6.66
CA VAL A 451 -17.12 -8.04 5.49
C VAL A 451 -15.63 -7.66 5.54
N PHE A 452 -15.29 -6.63 6.31
CA PHE A 452 -13.97 -6.02 6.35
C PHE A 452 -13.26 -6.18 7.71
N SER A 453 -13.99 -6.50 8.78
CA SER A 453 -13.50 -6.59 10.17
C SER A 453 -12.30 -7.54 10.39
N GLY A 454 -11.08 -7.03 10.55
CA GLY A 454 -9.87 -7.85 10.77
C GLY A 454 -9.05 -8.17 9.52
N LEU A 455 -9.33 -7.49 8.40
CA LEU A 455 -8.35 -7.31 7.32
C LEU A 455 -7.24 -6.34 7.76
N ASP A 456 -6.06 -6.46 7.15
CA ASP A 456 -4.98 -5.49 7.35
C ASP A 456 -5.44 -4.09 6.90
N PRO A 457 -5.16 -3.02 7.66
CA PRO A 457 -5.53 -1.65 7.30
C PRO A 457 -5.13 -1.20 5.89
N ILE A 458 -4.06 -1.77 5.32
CA ILE A 458 -3.62 -1.50 3.94
C ILE A 458 -4.66 -1.98 2.91
N ILE A 459 -5.43 -3.03 3.20
CA ILE A 459 -6.42 -3.63 2.30
C ILE A 459 -7.67 -2.76 2.19
N PHE A 460 -8.08 -2.11 3.29
CA PHE A 460 -9.18 -1.14 3.27
C PHE A 460 -8.88 0.03 2.35
N HIS A 461 -7.60 0.36 2.27
CA HIS A 461 -7.13 1.44 1.47
C HIS A 461 -7.17 1.09 -0.03
N ASP A 462 -6.65 -0.08 -0.43
CA ASP A 462 -6.69 -0.52 -1.83
C ASP A 462 -8.14 -0.58 -2.36
N ILE A 463 -9.06 -1.07 -1.54
CA ILE A 463 -10.50 -1.15 -1.87
C ILE A 463 -11.14 0.24 -1.91
N GLY A 464 -10.70 1.17 -1.05
CA GLY A 464 -11.12 2.56 -1.07
C GLY A 464 -10.75 3.30 -2.36
N LEU A 465 -9.53 3.12 -2.86
CA LEU A 465 -9.02 3.79 -4.09
C LEU A 465 -9.76 3.36 -5.36
N ILE A 466 -10.30 2.15 -5.36
CA ILE A 466 -10.90 1.51 -6.53
C ILE A 466 -12.44 1.44 -6.44
N SER A 467 -13.04 2.06 -5.43
CA SER A 467 -14.48 2.14 -5.21
C SER A 467 -15.01 3.55 -5.42
N THR A 468 -16.25 3.68 -5.89
CA THR A 468 -16.94 4.96 -6.05
C THR A 468 -18.11 5.05 -5.09
N ILE A 469 -18.39 6.24 -4.53
CA ILE A 469 -19.62 6.45 -3.76
C ILE A 469 -20.73 6.87 -4.71
N GLU A 470 -21.86 6.18 -4.61
CA GLU A 470 -23.08 6.52 -5.32
C GLU A 470 -24.17 6.89 -4.32
N SER A 471 -24.96 7.92 -4.65
CA SER A 471 -26.07 8.38 -3.84
C SER A 471 -27.38 8.13 -4.57
N PHE A 472 -28.32 7.49 -3.88
CA PHE A 472 -29.61 7.08 -4.40
C PHE A 472 -30.72 7.68 -3.52
N PRO A 473 -31.56 8.59 -4.06
CA PRO A 473 -32.72 9.08 -3.35
C PRO A 473 -33.69 7.95 -2.97
N ALA A 474 -34.50 8.16 -1.94
CA ALA A 474 -35.53 7.21 -1.54
C ALA A 474 -36.47 6.87 -2.71
N ASN A 475 -36.89 5.60 -2.78
CA ASN A 475 -37.72 4.98 -3.81
C ASN A 475 -37.09 4.91 -5.21
N THR A 476 -35.77 5.07 -5.34
CA THR A 476 -35.08 4.90 -6.62
C THR A 476 -34.61 3.46 -6.82
N CYS A 477 -34.74 2.98 -8.06
CA CYS A 477 -34.26 1.66 -8.46
C CYS A 477 -32.75 1.73 -8.72
N ILE A 478 -31.95 1.01 -7.92
CA ILE A 478 -30.49 0.97 -8.04
C ILE A 478 -30.09 0.08 -9.23
N PHE A 479 -30.68 -1.13 -9.30
CA PHE A 479 -30.60 -1.99 -10.48
C PHE A 479 -31.80 -2.95 -10.53
N GLN A 480 -32.10 -3.45 -11.73
CA GLN A 480 -33.20 -4.39 -11.97
C GLN A 480 -32.72 -5.84 -12.06
N GLN A 481 -33.57 -6.78 -11.67
CA GLN A 481 -33.36 -8.21 -11.92
C GLN A 481 -33.09 -8.47 -13.41
N HIS A 482 -32.22 -9.42 -13.71
CA HIS A 482 -31.73 -9.79 -15.05
C HIS A 482 -30.84 -8.76 -15.76
N ALA A 483 -30.59 -7.59 -15.18
CA ALA A 483 -29.57 -6.68 -15.69
C ALA A 483 -28.16 -7.31 -15.62
N PRO A 484 -27.20 -6.90 -16.46
CA PRO A 484 -25.80 -7.30 -16.31
C PRO A 484 -25.27 -6.93 -14.91
N ALA A 485 -24.43 -7.80 -14.34
CA ALA A 485 -23.75 -7.50 -13.09
C ALA A 485 -22.45 -6.75 -13.39
N ASP A 486 -22.45 -5.44 -13.14
CA ASP A 486 -21.39 -4.47 -13.43
C ASP A 486 -20.52 -4.11 -12.21
N GLY A 487 -20.99 -4.44 -11.00
CA GLY A 487 -20.21 -4.35 -9.77
C GLY A 487 -20.99 -4.84 -8.55
N MET A 488 -20.45 -4.63 -7.36
CA MET A 488 -21.14 -4.89 -6.08
C MET A 488 -21.28 -3.61 -5.28
N TYR A 489 -22.23 -3.60 -4.35
CA TYR A 489 -22.55 -2.44 -3.52
C TYR A 489 -22.44 -2.75 -2.03
N ILE A 490 -21.98 -1.77 -1.24
CA ILE A 490 -21.94 -1.83 0.22
C ILE A 490 -22.68 -0.60 0.76
N ILE A 491 -23.68 -0.78 1.62
CA ILE A 491 -24.50 0.32 2.12
C ILE A 491 -23.71 1.12 3.16
N ILE A 492 -23.56 2.43 2.95
CA ILE A 492 -22.90 3.36 3.89
C ILE A 492 -23.93 3.89 4.87
N THR A 493 -25.01 4.44 4.33
CA THR A 493 -26.15 5.00 5.05
C THR A 493 -27.43 4.69 4.29
N GLY A 494 -28.55 4.61 5.00
CA GLY A 494 -29.85 4.32 4.42
C GLY A 494 -30.20 2.83 4.44
N GLU A 495 -31.29 2.49 3.76
CA GLU A 495 -31.82 1.13 3.65
C GLU A 495 -32.12 0.80 2.19
N VAL A 496 -31.79 -0.41 1.76
CA VAL A 496 -32.04 -0.92 0.41
C VAL A 496 -32.92 -2.17 0.48
N THR A 497 -33.99 -2.19 -0.30
CA THR A 497 -34.89 -3.34 -0.40
C THR A 497 -34.55 -4.19 -1.60
N ILE A 498 -34.41 -5.50 -1.39
CA ILE A 498 -34.20 -6.51 -2.43
C ILE A 498 -35.53 -7.21 -2.72
N ALA A 499 -35.99 -7.14 -3.96
CA ALA A 499 -37.28 -7.68 -4.38
C ALA A 499 -37.15 -8.63 -5.58
N ALA A 500 -37.87 -9.76 -5.54
CA ALA A 500 -37.96 -10.69 -6.66
C ALA A 500 -39.11 -10.28 -7.60
N GLN A 501 -38.79 -10.01 -8.87
CA GLN A 501 -39.73 -9.42 -9.83
C GLN A 501 -40.90 -10.36 -10.16
N SER A 502 -40.71 -11.67 -10.06
CA SER A 502 -41.73 -12.68 -10.35
C SER A 502 -42.88 -12.75 -9.33
N SER A 503 -42.76 -12.10 -8.17
CA SER A 503 -43.77 -12.16 -7.09
C SER A 503 -44.05 -10.84 -6.38
N MET A 504 -43.36 -9.75 -6.70
CA MET A 504 -43.39 -8.47 -5.96
C MET A 504 -43.15 -8.63 -4.44
N LYS A 505 -42.59 -9.77 -4.02
CA LYS A 505 -42.34 -10.10 -2.63
C LYS A 505 -40.98 -9.55 -2.23
N ILE A 506 -40.96 -8.76 -1.15
CA ILE A 506 -39.72 -8.30 -0.53
C ILE A 506 -38.97 -9.53 -0.03
N VAL A 507 -37.76 -9.72 -0.54
CA VAL A 507 -36.86 -10.82 -0.18
C VAL A 507 -36.07 -10.45 1.08
N ALA A 508 -35.55 -9.22 1.11
CA ALA A 508 -34.82 -8.66 2.24
C ALA A 508 -34.87 -7.12 2.24
N THR A 509 -34.67 -6.53 3.41
CA THR A 509 -34.32 -5.11 3.56
C THR A 509 -32.95 -5.07 4.24
N LEU A 510 -32.01 -4.39 3.60
CA LEU A 510 -30.61 -4.31 4.00
C LEU A 510 -30.31 -2.90 4.53
N GLY A 511 -29.53 -2.81 5.59
CA GLY A 511 -29.12 -1.57 6.24
C GLY A 511 -27.63 -1.28 6.10
N ALA A 512 -27.17 -0.20 6.75
CA ALA A 512 -25.77 0.21 6.75
C ALA A 512 -24.82 -0.93 7.13
N GLY A 513 -23.80 -1.13 6.30
CA GLY A 513 -22.77 -2.16 6.42
C GLY A 513 -23.07 -3.49 5.74
N GLU A 514 -24.29 -3.67 5.24
CA GLU A 514 -24.65 -4.84 4.45
C GLU A 514 -24.29 -4.66 2.97
N VAL A 515 -24.03 -5.79 2.31
CA VAL A 515 -23.60 -5.87 0.91
C VAL A 515 -24.73 -6.37 0.04
N PHE A 516 -24.83 -5.83 -1.18
CA PHE A 516 -25.80 -6.30 -2.19
C PHE A 516 -25.24 -6.24 -3.63
N GLY A 517 -25.78 -7.09 -4.50
CA GLY A 517 -25.35 -7.20 -5.91
C GLY A 517 -24.10 -8.04 -6.15
N GLU A 518 -23.42 -8.48 -5.09
CA GLU A 518 -22.22 -9.32 -5.10
C GLU A 518 -22.41 -10.68 -5.78
N LEU A 519 -23.62 -11.27 -5.70
CA LEU A 519 -23.94 -12.57 -6.29
C LEU A 519 -23.72 -12.61 -7.80
N GLY A 520 -24.10 -11.54 -8.51
CA GLY A 520 -23.94 -11.47 -9.95
C GLY A 520 -22.48 -11.45 -10.39
N ILE A 521 -21.61 -10.90 -9.54
CA ILE A 521 -20.16 -10.82 -9.78
C ILE A 521 -19.51 -12.16 -9.51
N LEU A 522 -19.69 -12.71 -8.30
CA LEU A 522 -19.01 -13.94 -7.87
C LEU A 522 -19.39 -15.16 -8.72
N ALA A 523 -20.67 -15.27 -9.11
CA ALA A 523 -21.14 -16.38 -9.92
C ALA A 523 -21.11 -16.12 -11.42
N ASN A 524 -20.70 -14.90 -11.83
CA ASN A 524 -20.70 -14.42 -13.20
C ASN A 524 -22.07 -14.65 -13.90
N ILE A 525 -23.12 -14.10 -13.31
CA ILE A 525 -24.52 -14.21 -13.77
C ILE A 525 -25.20 -12.83 -13.74
N PRO A 526 -26.31 -12.63 -14.48
CA PRO A 526 -27.12 -11.41 -14.35
C PRO A 526 -27.64 -11.19 -12.93
N ARG A 527 -28.07 -9.95 -12.62
CA ARG A 527 -28.66 -9.56 -11.33
C ARG A 527 -29.81 -10.50 -10.96
N THR A 528 -29.76 -11.06 -9.76
CA THR A 528 -30.69 -12.11 -9.30
C THR A 528 -31.98 -11.56 -8.71
N ALA A 529 -32.01 -10.28 -8.37
CA ALA A 529 -33.15 -9.55 -7.82
C ALA A 529 -33.05 -8.06 -8.19
N THR A 530 -34.13 -7.32 -7.96
CA THR A 530 -34.17 -5.86 -8.10
C THR A 530 -33.79 -5.22 -6.77
N ALA A 531 -32.94 -4.20 -6.79
CA ALA A 531 -32.55 -3.41 -5.60
C ALA A 531 -33.16 -2.00 -5.68
N ILE A 532 -33.85 -1.59 -4.61
CA ILE A 532 -34.54 -0.30 -4.53
C ILE A 532 -34.12 0.40 -3.24
N ALA A 533 -33.63 1.64 -3.34
CA ALA A 533 -33.36 2.47 -2.17
C ALA A 533 -34.67 2.76 -1.43
N LYS A 534 -34.82 2.29 -0.19
CA LYS A 534 -36.01 2.51 0.64
C LYS A 534 -35.97 3.88 1.31
N THR A 535 -34.78 4.34 1.69
CA THR A 535 -34.49 5.69 2.17
C THR A 535 -33.39 6.32 1.32
N ASP A 536 -33.12 7.61 1.50
CA ASP A 536 -31.94 8.24 0.90
C ASP A 536 -30.70 7.47 1.33
N SER A 537 -30.04 6.85 0.35
CA SER A 537 -29.00 5.86 0.58
C SER A 537 -27.71 6.29 -0.09
N GLN A 538 -26.60 6.12 0.63
CA GLN A 538 -25.27 6.21 0.06
C GLN A 538 -24.65 4.83 0.07
N VAL A 539 -24.03 4.44 -1.04
CA VAL A 539 -23.45 3.11 -1.21
C VAL A 539 -22.03 3.22 -1.77
N PHE A 540 -21.14 2.32 -1.38
CA PHE A 540 -19.91 2.05 -2.11
C PHE A 540 -20.22 1.14 -3.27
N PHE A 541 -19.83 1.53 -4.48
CA PHE A 541 -19.85 0.71 -5.66
C PHE A 541 -18.43 0.28 -6.02
N ILE A 542 -18.21 -1.02 -6.15
CA ILE A 542 -16.94 -1.59 -6.61
C ILE A 542 -17.19 -2.25 -7.95
N GLN A 543 -16.52 -1.77 -9.00
CA GLN A 543 -16.72 -2.27 -10.36
C GLN A 543 -16.21 -3.70 -10.54
N LYS A 544 -16.85 -4.44 -11.45
CA LYS A 544 -16.54 -5.85 -11.74
C LYS A 544 -15.09 -6.09 -12.17
N ASN A 545 -14.56 -5.29 -13.09
CA ASN A 545 -13.18 -5.40 -13.59
C ASN A 545 -12.14 -5.27 -12.46
N ILE A 546 -12.43 -4.43 -11.48
CA ILE A 546 -11.61 -4.19 -10.31
C ILE A 546 -11.69 -5.39 -9.37
N LEU A 547 -12.89 -5.90 -9.10
CA LEU A 547 -13.08 -7.12 -8.31
C LEU A 547 -12.40 -8.33 -8.97
N ASP A 548 -12.53 -8.48 -10.29
CA ASP A 548 -11.86 -9.52 -11.07
C ASP A 548 -10.33 -9.39 -10.94
N ALA A 549 -9.78 -8.17 -10.94
CA ALA A 549 -8.36 -7.94 -10.70
C ALA A 549 -7.94 -8.37 -9.29
N ILE A 550 -8.71 -8.01 -8.26
CA ILE A 550 -8.48 -8.44 -6.87
C ILE A 550 -8.54 -9.97 -6.77
N PHE A 551 -9.58 -10.60 -7.30
CA PHE A 551 -9.77 -12.06 -7.26
C PHE A 551 -8.69 -12.84 -8.03
N ASN A 552 -8.03 -12.21 -8.99
CA ASN A 552 -6.95 -12.82 -9.76
C ASN A 552 -5.54 -12.43 -9.26
N HIS A 553 -5.42 -11.55 -8.26
CA HIS A 553 -4.13 -11.11 -7.72
C HIS A 553 -3.59 -12.10 -6.66
N SER A 554 -2.27 -12.31 -6.65
CA SER A 554 -1.61 -13.36 -5.85
C SER A 554 -1.20 -12.92 -4.42
N ASN A 555 -1.80 -11.86 -3.87
CA ASN A 555 -1.43 -11.39 -2.53
C ASN A 555 -2.39 -11.91 -1.45
N TYR A 556 -1.86 -12.11 -0.23
CA TYR A 556 -2.61 -12.62 0.93
C TYR A 556 -3.86 -11.77 1.24
N SER A 557 -3.78 -10.47 0.97
CA SER A 557 -4.84 -9.50 1.15
C SER A 557 -6.09 -9.76 0.31
N ALA A 558 -5.91 -9.99 -0.99
CA ALA A 558 -6.97 -10.36 -1.91
C ALA A 558 -7.65 -11.67 -1.49
N PHE A 559 -6.88 -12.64 -0.98
CA PHE A 559 -7.42 -13.89 -0.48
C PHE A 559 -8.39 -13.68 0.70
N ILE A 560 -8.00 -12.94 1.74
CA ILE A 560 -8.86 -12.77 2.92
C ILE A 560 -10.13 -11.98 2.56
N PHE A 561 -10.02 -10.95 1.70
CA PHE A 561 -11.20 -10.20 1.22
C PHE A 561 -12.16 -11.11 0.43
N THR A 562 -11.62 -11.90 -0.51
CA THR A 562 -12.40 -12.87 -1.31
C THR A 562 -13.08 -13.91 -0.44
N GLN A 563 -12.35 -14.49 0.51
CA GLN A 563 -12.86 -15.49 1.45
C GLN A 563 -14.02 -14.94 2.28
N ARG A 564 -13.93 -13.68 2.72
CA ARG A 564 -14.97 -13.03 3.54
C ARG A 564 -16.23 -12.71 2.75
N ILE A 565 -16.09 -12.15 1.55
CA ILE A 565 -17.22 -11.92 0.65
C ILE A 565 -17.94 -13.23 0.34
N ILE A 566 -17.19 -14.29 0.09
CA ILE A 566 -17.73 -15.64 -0.15
C ILE A 566 -18.48 -16.18 1.09
N ASN A 567 -17.89 -16.06 2.28
CA ASN A 567 -18.52 -16.52 3.52
C ASN A 567 -19.79 -15.73 3.85
N TYR A 568 -19.77 -14.41 3.64
CA TYR A 568 -20.93 -13.54 3.80
C TYR A 568 -22.07 -13.98 2.86
N VAL A 569 -21.76 -14.22 1.59
CA VAL A 569 -22.72 -14.71 0.59
C VAL A 569 -23.30 -16.07 0.99
N ALA A 570 -22.46 -17.00 1.43
CA ALA A 570 -22.91 -18.32 1.87
C ALA A 570 -23.90 -18.23 3.05
N GLN A 571 -23.60 -17.40 4.06
CA GLN A 571 -24.49 -17.18 5.20
C GLN A 571 -25.80 -16.51 4.81
N HIS A 572 -25.78 -15.52 3.92
CA HIS A 572 -26.98 -14.79 3.50
C HIS A 572 -27.93 -15.66 2.66
N ILE A 573 -27.35 -16.52 1.82
CA ILE A 573 -28.05 -17.57 1.09
C ILE A 573 -28.75 -18.54 2.06
N GLU A 574 -28.04 -19.01 3.09
CA GLU A 574 -28.56 -19.96 4.08
C GLU A 574 -29.73 -19.35 4.89
N GLN A 575 -29.60 -18.11 5.34
CA GLN A 575 -30.67 -17.39 6.06
C GLN A 575 -31.91 -17.13 5.20
N THR A 576 -31.74 -16.88 3.90
CA THR A 576 -32.85 -16.72 2.96
C THR A 576 -33.57 -18.05 2.72
N CYS A 577 -32.85 -19.18 2.80
CA CYS A 577 -33.35 -20.55 2.68
C CYS A 577 -34.15 -21.06 3.91
N CYS A 578 -34.08 -20.41 5.07
CA CYS A 578 -34.80 -20.85 6.28
C CYS A 578 -36.18 -20.19 6.49
N LYS A 579 -36.58 -19.20 5.68
CA LYS A 579 -37.77 -18.36 5.93
C LYS A 579 -39.10 -18.84 5.30
N PHE A 580 -39.14 -19.92 4.50
CA PHE A 580 -40.38 -20.42 3.90
C PHE A 580 -40.74 -21.83 4.43
N ASN A 581 -41.85 -21.95 5.18
CA ASN A 581 -42.36 -23.18 5.81
C ASN A 581 -43.62 -23.69 5.07
N PHE A 582 -43.72 -24.97 4.71
CA PHE A 582 -45.00 -25.69 4.50
C PHE A 582 -44.90 -27.20 4.81
N THR A 583 -46.05 -27.81 5.13
CA THR A 583 -46.22 -29.14 5.76
C THR A 583 -46.68 -30.20 4.74
N PRO A 584 -46.22 -31.46 4.79
CA PRO A 584 -46.61 -32.48 3.82
C PRO A 584 -47.88 -33.30 4.18
N ILE A 585 -48.67 -33.69 3.17
CA ILE A 585 -49.79 -34.65 3.26
C ILE A 585 -49.52 -35.82 2.29
N ILE A 586 -49.47 -37.05 2.81
CA ILE A 586 -49.50 -38.27 2.00
C ILE A 586 -50.91 -38.88 2.10
N ASN A 587 -51.43 -39.44 0.98
CA ASN A 587 -51.75 -40.87 0.80
C ASN A 587 -53.07 -41.13 0.06
N LYS A 588 -53.05 -42.08 -0.89
CA LYS A 588 -53.58 -43.44 -0.71
C LYS A 588 -53.55 -44.22 -2.04
N GLU A 589 -53.21 -45.50 -1.92
CA GLU A 589 -53.37 -46.58 -2.90
C GLU A 589 -52.17 -46.89 -3.82
N SER A 590 -51.29 -47.78 -3.29
CA SER A 590 -50.70 -48.94 -3.98
C SER A 590 -49.23 -48.96 -4.47
N GLY A 591 -48.29 -48.21 -3.87
CA GLY A 591 -46.85 -48.37 -4.19
C GLY A 591 -45.86 -47.89 -3.12
N HIS A 592 -45.81 -48.53 -1.95
CA HIS A 592 -45.05 -48.00 -0.81
C HIS A 592 -43.51 -48.06 -0.96
N PRO A 593 -42.78 -46.94 -0.71
CA PRO A 593 -41.34 -46.96 -0.44
C PRO A 593 -41.02 -47.75 0.83
N LYS A 594 -39.82 -48.32 0.91
CA LYS A 594 -39.31 -48.87 2.17
C LYS A 594 -38.72 -47.72 2.98
N ALA A 595 -39.11 -47.62 4.25
CA ALA A 595 -38.48 -46.65 5.14
C ALA A 595 -36.97 -46.97 5.25
N PHE A 596 -36.12 -45.94 5.38
CA PHE A 596 -34.66 -46.13 5.52
C PHE A 596 -34.29 -47.17 6.61
N ASN A 597 -35.07 -47.20 7.70
CA ASN A 597 -34.89 -48.13 8.81
C ASN A 597 -35.21 -49.58 8.45
N GLU A 598 -36.01 -49.83 7.41
CA GLU A 598 -36.43 -51.14 6.92
C GLU A 598 -35.53 -51.68 5.80
N LEU A 599 -34.46 -50.96 5.46
CA LEU A 599 -33.44 -51.39 4.51
C LEU A 599 -32.52 -52.47 5.11
N SER A 600 -32.03 -53.37 4.26
CA SER A 600 -31.01 -54.35 4.66
C SER A 600 -29.68 -53.66 4.98
N SER A 601 -28.82 -54.30 5.77
CA SER A 601 -27.53 -53.72 6.19
C SER A 601 -26.63 -53.31 5.02
N ARG A 602 -26.65 -54.08 3.91
CA ARG A 602 -25.92 -53.74 2.69
C ARG A 602 -26.46 -52.45 2.03
N GLN A 603 -27.78 -52.27 2.01
CA GLN A 603 -28.42 -51.07 1.46
C GLN A 603 -28.19 -49.83 2.32
N LYS A 604 -28.16 -49.98 3.66
CA LYS A 604 -27.82 -48.88 4.57
C LYS A 604 -26.38 -48.41 4.38
N ALA A 605 -25.41 -49.33 4.31
CA ALA A 605 -24.01 -49.00 4.07
C ALA A 605 -23.77 -48.28 2.73
N LEU A 606 -24.52 -48.63 1.68
CA LEU A 606 -24.45 -47.96 0.37
C LEU A 606 -24.94 -46.51 0.44
N VAL A 607 -26.06 -46.25 1.13
CA VAL A 607 -26.55 -44.88 1.34
C VAL A 607 -25.55 -44.05 2.16
N GLU A 608 -24.94 -44.65 3.18
CA GLU A 608 -23.92 -43.99 4.00
C GLU A 608 -22.60 -43.75 3.25
N SER A 609 -22.26 -44.59 2.27
CA SER A 609 -21.06 -44.44 1.43
C SER A 609 -21.19 -43.38 0.32
N PHE A 610 -22.38 -42.84 0.10
CA PHE A 610 -22.59 -41.75 -0.84
C PHE A 610 -22.20 -40.41 -0.20
N ASP A 611 -21.10 -39.85 -0.70
CA ASP A 611 -20.35 -38.73 -0.13
C ASP A 611 -21.03 -37.35 -0.25
N ILE A 612 -22.36 -37.33 -0.37
CA ILE A 612 -23.18 -36.11 -0.20
C ILE A 612 -23.53 -35.89 1.27
N PHE A 613 -23.66 -36.96 2.06
CA PHE A 613 -24.04 -36.89 3.46
C PHE A 613 -22.88 -36.60 4.41
N SER A 614 -21.63 -36.77 3.96
CA SER A 614 -20.41 -36.38 4.69
C SER A 614 -20.29 -34.87 4.86
N CYS A 615 -20.90 -34.11 3.95
CA CYS A 615 -20.91 -32.65 3.94
C CYS A 615 -21.96 -32.05 4.90
N LEU A 616 -22.83 -32.86 5.50
CA LEU A 616 -23.85 -32.40 6.44
C LEU A 616 -23.30 -32.42 7.88
N PRO A 617 -23.60 -31.40 8.71
CA PRO A 617 -23.21 -31.41 10.11
C PRO A 617 -23.74 -32.66 10.82
N GLU A 618 -22.87 -33.36 11.55
CA GLU A 618 -23.16 -34.66 12.23
C GLU A 618 -24.51 -34.66 12.96
N GLN A 619 -24.82 -33.57 13.67
CA GLN A 619 -26.04 -33.40 14.46
C GLN A 619 -27.37 -33.40 13.64
N HIS A 620 -27.32 -33.21 12.32
CA HIS A 620 -28.51 -33.14 11.47
C HIS A 620 -28.65 -34.32 10.49
N LYS A 621 -27.62 -35.17 10.33
CA LYS A 621 -27.65 -36.30 9.39
C LYS A 621 -28.85 -37.23 9.60
N GLN A 622 -29.18 -37.55 10.85
CA GLN A 622 -30.33 -38.40 11.18
C GLN A 622 -31.70 -37.77 10.85
N VAL A 623 -31.80 -36.44 10.84
CA VAL A 623 -33.05 -35.73 10.55
C VAL A 623 -33.32 -35.72 9.04
N TYR A 624 -32.28 -35.52 8.21
CA TYR A 624 -32.39 -35.57 6.75
C TYR A 624 -32.67 -36.98 6.23
N LEU A 625 -32.05 -38.01 6.83
CA LEU A 625 -32.31 -39.42 6.51
C LEU A 625 -33.77 -39.84 6.82
N LYS A 626 -34.40 -39.26 7.86
CA LYS A 626 -35.81 -39.52 8.20
C LYS A 626 -36.82 -38.92 7.21
N LYS A 627 -36.43 -37.89 6.45
CA LYS A 627 -37.33 -37.15 5.52
C LYS A 627 -37.17 -37.57 4.06
N SER A 628 -36.31 -38.55 3.78
CA SER A 628 -36.03 -39.07 2.44
C SER A 628 -36.85 -40.34 2.20
N SER A 629 -37.48 -40.46 1.04
CA SER A 629 -38.13 -41.71 0.64
C SER A 629 -37.18 -42.52 -0.24
N PHE A 630 -36.89 -43.75 0.20
CA PHE A 630 -36.02 -44.66 -0.55
C PHE A 630 -36.85 -45.76 -1.18
N PHE A 631 -36.53 -46.04 -2.43
CA PHE A 631 -37.26 -46.98 -3.25
C PHE A 631 -36.29 -48.02 -3.79
N TYR A 632 -36.64 -49.29 -3.61
CA TYR A 632 -35.88 -50.42 -4.13
C TYR A 632 -36.76 -51.21 -5.08
N TYR A 633 -36.25 -51.44 -6.29
CA TYR A 633 -36.98 -52.13 -7.34
C TYR A 633 -36.19 -53.31 -7.88
N ASP A 634 -36.89 -54.44 -8.05
CA ASP A 634 -36.37 -55.61 -8.75
C ASP A 634 -36.86 -55.59 -10.20
N LYS A 635 -36.02 -56.04 -11.14
CA LYS A 635 -36.33 -56.11 -12.57
C LYS A 635 -37.65 -56.85 -12.86
N LYS A 636 -38.04 -57.80 -11.99
CA LYS A 636 -39.29 -58.56 -12.13
C LYS A 636 -40.56 -57.84 -11.66
N SER A 637 -40.43 -56.76 -10.89
CA SER A 637 -41.56 -56.12 -10.22
C SER A 637 -42.38 -55.21 -11.14
N GLY A 638 -41.82 -54.72 -12.25
CA GLY A 638 -42.58 -54.18 -13.40
C GLY A 638 -43.55 -53.01 -13.15
N ILE A 639 -43.66 -52.49 -11.93
CA ILE A 639 -44.61 -51.43 -11.59
C ILE A 639 -44.07 -50.10 -12.13
N PRO A 640 -44.76 -49.48 -13.10
CA PRO A 640 -44.40 -48.15 -13.55
C PRO A 640 -44.79 -47.13 -12.48
N MET A 641 -43.81 -46.39 -11.96
CA MET A 641 -44.13 -45.25 -11.12
C MET A 641 -44.31 -44.04 -12.01
N ALA A 642 -45.48 -43.40 -11.92
CA ALA A 642 -45.72 -42.09 -12.52
C ALA A 642 -45.15 -41.03 -11.58
N ILE A 643 -44.07 -40.38 -12.01
CA ILE A 643 -43.49 -39.27 -11.27
C ILE A 643 -43.93 -38.00 -11.97
N THR A 644 -44.52 -37.06 -11.23
CA THR A 644 -44.84 -35.71 -11.72
C THR A 644 -43.58 -34.85 -11.70
N ASN A 645 -43.60 -33.66 -12.31
CA ASN A 645 -42.43 -32.77 -12.49
C ASN A 645 -41.92 -32.15 -11.17
N GLN A 646 -42.01 -32.87 -10.06
CA GLN A 646 -42.00 -32.32 -8.72
C GLN A 646 -40.95 -33.00 -7.81
N PHE A 647 -40.25 -34.05 -8.26
CA PHE A 647 -39.30 -34.79 -7.42
C PHE A 647 -37.86 -34.72 -7.94
N LEU A 648 -36.87 -34.63 -7.04
CA LEU A 648 -35.46 -34.90 -7.38
C LEU A 648 -35.19 -36.40 -7.19
N LEU A 649 -34.55 -37.01 -8.19
CA LEU A 649 -34.22 -38.44 -8.17
C LEU A 649 -32.72 -38.65 -8.17
N ILE A 650 -32.26 -39.55 -7.31
CA ILE A 650 -30.85 -39.98 -7.26
C ILE A 650 -30.80 -41.49 -7.42
N MET A 651 -30.10 -41.95 -8.46
CA MET A 651 -29.81 -43.36 -8.68
C MET A 651 -28.65 -43.77 -7.80
N ILE A 652 -28.95 -44.55 -6.76
CA ILE A 652 -27.93 -45.01 -5.82
C ILE A 652 -27.19 -46.22 -6.39
N GLU A 653 -27.94 -47.17 -6.99
CA GLU A 653 -27.35 -48.38 -7.58
C GLU A 653 -28.24 -48.91 -8.70
N GLY A 654 -27.62 -49.46 -9.75
CA GLY A 654 -28.25 -50.16 -10.86
C GLY A 654 -28.34 -49.34 -12.17
N GLU A 655 -29.17 -49.82 -13.08
CA GLU A 655 -29.42 -49.21 -14.39
C GLU A 655 -30.94 -49.24 -14.67
N ALA A 656 -31.46 -48.12 -15.14
CA ALA A 656 -32.87 -47.97 -15.50
C ALA A 656 -33.03 -47.14 -16.77
N GLN A 657 -34.23 -47.22 -17.33
CA GLN A 657 -34.66 -46.36 -18.42
C GLN A 657 -35.83 -45.52 -17.95
N ILE A 658 -35.78 -44.22 -18.22
CA ILE A 658 -36.90 -43.32 -18.04
C ILE A 658 -37.57 -43.14 -19.39
N ILE A 659 -38.83 -43.51 -19.46
CA ILE A 659 -39.70 -43.23 -20.58
C ILE A 659 -40.49 -41.97 -20.25
N ILE A 660 -40.46 -41.02 -21.17
CA ILE A 660 -41.22 -39.79 -21.07
C ILE A 660 -42.37 -39.86 -22.06
N GLU A 661 -43.62 -39.71 -21.58
CA GLU A 661 -44.83 -39.80 -22.41
C GLU A 661 -45.47 -38.43 -22.62
N LYS A 662 -45.69 -38.02 -23.88
CA LYS A 662 -46.41 -36.78 -24.26
C LYS A 662 -47.73 -37.21 -24.85
N ASN A 663 -48.84 -36.73 -24.29
CA ASN A 663 -50.18 -37.00 -24.84
C ASN A 663 -50.42 -38.50 -25.14
N ASN A 664 -50.02 -39.39 -24.22
CA ASN A 664 -50.13 -40.85 -24.31
C ASN A 664 -49.34 -41.52 -25.47
N GLN A 665 -48.25 -40.90 -25.95
CA GLN A 665 -47.25 -41.56 -26.81
C GLN A 665 -45.84 -41.44 -26.22
N GLU A 666 -45.10 -42.56 -26.18
CA GLU A 666 -43.72 -42.60 -25.71
C GLU A 666 -42.84 -41.76 -26.64
N THR A 667 -42.20 -40.73 -26.09
CA THR A 667 -41.53 -39.70 -26.89
C THR A 667 -40.03 -39.68 -26.67
N MET A 668 -39.53 -40.15 -25.53
CA MET A 668 -38.09 -40.16 -25.25
C MET A 668 -37.73 -41.23 -24.21
N ILE A 669 -36.63 -41.95 -24.45
CA ILE A 669 -36.07 -42.93 -23.52
C ILE A 669 -34.68 -42.47 -23.08
N ILE A 670 -34.51 -42.24 -21.79
CA ILE A 670 -33.24 -41.83 -21.18
C ILE A 670 -32.69 -42.98 -20.35
N LYS A 671 -31.47 -43.44 -20.65
CA LYS A 671 -30.76 -44.44 -19.84
C LYS A 671 -30.01 -43.77 -18.70
N ILE A 672 -30.12 -44.34 -17.50
CA ILE A 672 -29.57 -43.78 -16.27
C ILE A 672 -28.85 -44.88 -15.48
N ASN A 673 -27.73 -44.50 -14.86
CA ASN A 673 -26.83 -45.41 -14.14
C ASN A 673 -26.66 -44.96 -12.67
N SER A 674 -26.06 -45.84 -11.87
CA SER A 674 -25.65 -45.55 -10.48
C SER A 674 -24.80 -44.27 -10.43
N GLY A 675 -25.09 -43.35 -9.52
CA GLY A 675 -24.44 -42.04 -9.47
C GLY A 675 -25.25 -40.90 -10.06
N ASP A 676 -26.14 -41.21 -11.00
CA ASP A 676 -26.82 -40.17 -11.75
C ASP A 676 -27.91 -39.49 -10.91
N ILE A 677 -27.92 -38.15 -10.98
CA ILE A 677 -28.92 -37.28 -10.37
C ILE A 677 -29.78 -36.73 -11.49
N ILE A 678 -31.09 -36.89 -11.36
CA ILE A 678 -32.05 -36.53 -12.39
C ILE A 678 -33.00 -35.49 -11.82
N ASN A 679 -33.00 -34.33 -12.47
CA ASN A 679 -33.95 -33.27 -12.22
C ASN A 679 -34.97 -33.23 -13.37
N PRO A 680 -36.25 -33.54 -13.11
CA PRO A 680 -37.28 -33.56 -14.15
C PRO A 680 -37.50 -32.22 -14.87
N TRP A 681 -36.99 -31.09 -14.35
CA TRP A 681 -37.14 -29.77 -14.98
C TRP A 681 -36.16 -29.49 -16.14
N PHE A 682 -35.10 -30.28 -16.31
CA PHE A 682 -34.15 -30.11 -17.41
C PHE A 682 -34.69 -30.55 -18.79
N VAL A 683 -35.92 -31.06 -18.83
CA VAL A 683 -36.66 -31.37 -20.06
C VAL A 683 -37.56 -30.17 -20.40
N SER A 684 -36.95 -29.00 -20.59
CA SER A 684 -37.62 -27.70 -20.50
C SER A 684 -38.45 -27.26 -21.73
N ASP A 685 -38.68 -28.12 -22.72
CA ASP A 685 -39.60 -27.84 -23.85
C ASP A 685 -40.84 -28.74 -23.87
N ILE A 686 -41.11 -29.47 -22.79
CA ILE A 686 -42.21 -30.44 -22.77
C ILE A 686 -43.11 -30.26 -21.55
N HIS A 687 -44.27 -29.64 -21.76
CA HIS A 687 -45.42 -29.82 -20.87
C HIS A 687 -45.81 -31.31 -20.88
N MET A 688 -45.31 -32.07 -19.91
CA MET A 688 -45.55 -33.50 -19.75
C MET A 688 -46.02 -33.80 -18.35
N ASN A 689 -46.99 -34.71 -18.24
CA ASN A 689 -47.70 -34.98 -17.00
C ASN A 689 -47.22 -36.26 -16.27
N CYS A 690 -46.38 -37.13 -16.86
CA CYS A 690 -45.90 -38.36 -16.20
C CYS A 690 -44.54 -38.84 -16.75
N PHE A 691 -43.59 -39.17 -15.88
CA PHE A 691 -42.40 -39.97 -16.20
C PHE A 691 -42.62 -41.42 -15.75
N LYS A 692 -42.16 -42.39 -16.54
CA LYS A 692 -42.24 -43.82 -16.23
C LYS A 692 -40.84 -44.43 -16.16
N ILE A 693 -40.47 -44.94 -14.99
CA ILE A 693 -39.16 -45.57 -14.79
C ILE A 693 -39.28 -47.08 -14.95
N ILE A 694 -38.46 -47.65 -15.83
CA ILE A 694 -38.38 -49.09 -16.07
C ILE A 694 -36.99 -49.59 -15.67
N PRO A 695 -36.87 -50.33 -14.55
CA PRO A 695 -35.58 -50.87 -14.13
C PRO A 695 -35.12 -51.98 -15.09
N THR A 696 -33.91 -51.85 -15.65
CA THR A 696 -33.33 -52.86 -16.55
C THR A 696 -32.54 -53.92 -15.76
N LYS A 697 -32.15 -53.60 -14.52
CA LYS A 697 -31.54 -54.44 -13.48
C LYS A 697 -32.13 -54.09 -12.11
N LYS A 698 -31.72 -54.78 -11.05
CA LYS A 698 -32.06 -54.36 -9.67
C LYS A 698 -31.54 -52.94 -9.43
N THR A 699 -32.42 -52.06 -8.96
CA THR A 699 -32.12 -50.64 -8.82
C THR A 699 -32.56 -50.10 -7.48
N PHE A 700 -31.80 -49.12 -7.00
CA PHE A 700 -32.04 -48.43 -5.75
C PHE A 700 -32.06 -46.92 -6.02
N ILE A 701 -33.14 -46.25 -5.61
CA ILE A 701 -33.44 -44.86 -5.96
C ILE A 701 -33.86 -44.10 -4.70
N ALA A 702 -33.35 -42.88 -4.53
CA ALA A 702 -33.88 -41.93 -3.55
C ALA A 702 -34.72 -40.87 -4.27
N ALA A 703 -35.92 -40.60 -3.77
CA ALA A 703 -36.79 -39.52 -4.27
C ALA A 703 -37.15 -38.53 -3.16
N PHE A 704 -37.15 -37.24 -3.51
CA PHE A 704 -37.38 -36.14 -2.59
C PHE A 704 -38.60 -35.30 -3.05
N SER A 705 -39.66 -35.21 -2.23
CA SER A 705 -40.94 -34.53 -2.51
C SER A 705 -40.91 -33.02 -2.25
N PRO A 706 -41.64 -32.18 -3.01
CA PRO A 706 -41.57 -30.72 -2.90
C PRO A 706 -42.70 -30.09 -2.09
N GLU A 707 -43.50 -30.82 -1.30
CA GLU A 707 -44.37 -30.18 -0.28
C GLU A 707 -43.59 -29.30 0.73
N ASN A 708 -42.25 -29.26 0.61
CA ASN A 708 -41.35 -28.37 1.33
C ASN A 708 -40.58 -27.35 0.46
N LEU A 709 -40.93 -27.10 -0.81
CA LEU A 709 -40.08 -26.28 -1.68
C LEU A 709 -40.89 -25.46 -2.72
N ASP A 710 -41.28 -24.23 -2.37
CA ASP A 710 -41.17 -23.11 -3.34
C ASP A 710 -39.86 -22.36 -3.07
N TYR A 711 -38.80 -23.12 -3.32
CA TYR A 711 -37.41 -22.78 -3.10
C TYR A 711 -36.57 -23.23 -4.29
N SER A 712 -37.04 -24.04 -5.24
CA SER A 712 -36.16 -24.69 -6.21
C SER A 712 -35.44 -23.71 -7.15
N LYS A 713 -36.07 -22.62 -7.61
CA LYS A 713 -35.37 -21.62 -8.44
C LYS A 713 -34.32 -20.84 -7.65
N PHE A 714 -34.59 -20.57 -6.37
CA PHE A 714 -33.64 -19.90 -5.49
C PHE A 714 -32.55 -20.88 -5.04
N THR A 715 -32.89 -22.12 -4.70
CA THR A 715 -31.99 -23.20 -4.27
C THR A 715 -31.14 -23.74 -5.42
N GLU A 716 -31.64 -23.83 -6.65
CA GLU A 716 -30.83 -24.16 -7.84
C GLU A 716 -29.85 -23.04 -8.16
N LEU A 717 -30.32 -21.78 -8.10
CA LEU A 717 -29.47 -20.61 -8.22
C LEU A 717 -28.40 -20.62 -7.12
N VAL A 718 -28.80 -20.84 -5.87
CA VAL A 718 -27.94 -20.94 -4.69
C VAL A 718 -26.95 -22.09 -4.77
N ILE A 719 -27.37 -23.28 -5.21
CA ILE A 719 -26.50 -24.45 -5.37
C ILE A 719 -25.52 -24.22 -6.52
N CYS A 720 -25.97 -23.62 -7.62
CA CYS A 720 -25.11 -23.25 -8.75
C CYS A 720 -24.08 -22.19 -8.33
N ILE A 721 -24.51 -21.17 -7.61
CA ILE A 721 -23.66 -20.12 -7.03
C ILE A 721 -22.68 -20.74 -6.04
N TYR A 722 -23.14 -21.59 -5.12
CA TYR A 722 -22.31 -22.27 -4.12
C TYR A 722 -21.29 -23.21 -4.76
N LYS A 723 -21.67 -23.98 -5.79
CA LYS A 723 -20.73 -24.82 -6.57
C LYS A 723 -19.68 -23.99 -7.28
N LYS A 724 -20.05 -22.89 -7.95
CA LYS A 724 -19.10 -21.99 -8.61
C LYS A 724 -18.14 -21.34 -7.62
N ILE A 725 -18.66 -20.89 -6.48
CA ILE A 725 -17.86 -20.36 -5.36
C ILE A 725 -16.89 -21.43 -4.83
N LYS A 726 -17.35 -22.67 -4.63
CA LYS A 726 -16.51 -23.79 -4.16
C LYS A 726 -15.43 -24.20 -5.17
N ILE A 727 -15.74 -24.19 -6.47
CA ILE A 727 -14.76 -24.41 -7.55
C ILE A 727 -13.71 -23.31 -7.52
N LYS A 728 -14.13 -22.04 -7.40
CA LYS A 728 -13.19 -20.90 -7.34
C LYS A 728 -12.28 -20.98 -6.10
N LEU A 729 -12.83 -21.39 -4.95
CA LEU A 729 -12.05 -21.65 -3.73
C LEU A 729 -11.02 -22.78 -3.96
N ALA A 730 -11.41 -23.88 -4.61
CA ALA A 730 -10.51 -25.00 -4.89
C ALA A 730 -9.40 -24.63 -5.89
N GLU A 731 -9.72 -23.87 -6.95
CA GLU A 731 -8.73 -23.34 -7.91
C GLU A 731 -7.69 -22.45 -7.21
N LEU A 732 -8.15 -21.56 -6.31
CA LEU A 732 -7.28 -20.67 -5.55
C LEU A 732 -6.44 -21.45 -4.51
N GLN A 733 -7.02 -22.43 -3.83
CA GLN A 733 -6.32 -23.31 -2.89
C GLN A 733 -5.20 -24.12 -3.58
N ASN A 734 -5.47 -24.66 -4.77
CA ASN A 734 -4.48 -25.39 -5.55
C ASN A 734 -3.32 -24.49 -5.99
N ARG A 735 -3.62 -23.27 -6.44
CA ARG A 735 -2.61 -22.29 -6.90
C ARG A 735 -1.74 -21.75 -5.76
N ILE A 736 -2.23 -21.79 -4.52
CA ILE A 736 -1.46 -21.50 -3.31
C ILE A 736 -0.55 -22.67 -2.93
N ASN A 737 -1.00 -23.91 -3.06
CA ASN A 737 -0.13 -25.06 -2.82
C ASN A 737 1.02 -25.15 -3.84
N GLU A 738 0.87 -24.51 -5.00
CA GLU A 738 1.90 -24.37 -6.04
C GLU A 738 2.91 -23.24 -5.79
N LEU A 739 2.57 -22.24 -4.97
CA LEU A 739 3.42 -21.11 -4.58
C LEU A 739 4.15 -21.40 -3.26
#